data_AF-A0A223AWL6-F1
#
_entry.id   AF-A0A223AWL6-F1
#
_cell.length_a   1.000
_cell.length_b   1.000
_cell.length_c   1.000
_cell.angle_alpha   90.00
_cell.angle_beta   90.00
_cell.angle_gamma   90.00
#
_symmetry.space_group_name_H-M   'P 1'
#
loop_
_entity.id
_entity.type
_entity.pdbx_description
1 polymer ?
#
loop_
_entity_poly.entity_id
_entity_poly.type
_entity_poly.pdbx_seq_one_letter_code
_entity_poly.pdbx_strand_id
1 'polypeptide(L)'
;MEKIYKIVAEELKIPVDKVENTIKLLDDGATIPFVARYRKEVTGNLDEVQIGDILQKVEYLRNLEERKEEVIRLIEEQGKLTEELRNSIIEAKILQEVEDIYFPYRKKKKTKADIAKERGLEPLAEKFYTVNNLEEIQNLAKDFITEEVLTVEDAIEGAMLIIAQNISEKAEYRERIREIYLKYSIIESKASKKAAELDEKKVYNDYYEYTEKVEKMPSHRILALNRGEKEDILTVHLRLEDSDRERIESMILKEFPKNDLVETYKEIIKDSLDRLIVPSIEREVRNALTERAEIESIAVFKDNLKNLLLQAPLKEKNVLALDPGYRTGCKVAVIDKYGFYRENTVFFLVEAMHNPRQIQDARDKFLKLVKKYDINIVSIGNGTASRETETFVANIIKEEKLSVKYLIVNEAGASVYSASKIAAEEFPDLDVTVRGAISIGRRIQDPLAELVKIDPKSIGVGMYQHDVNQSKLDESLDNVISHVVNNVGANINTASWALLSHISGIKKTVAKNIVDYRKENGNFKNRKQILKVKGVGPKAYEQMAGFLVIPEGENILDNTVIHPESYGIAEAILGKIGFDLEKYNNELDVARERLKSFDYKKFAKENEFGLETVKDVYEALLKDRRDPRDDFEKPLLKSDILNIDNLEVGMELEGTVRNVVKFGAFIDIGLKNDALLHISEISDKYIDDPSKVLSVGQIIKVKIKDVDKDRGRVGLTRKGQN
;
A
#
# COMPACT_ATOMS: atom_id res chain seq x y z
N MET A 1 9.76 27.62 -6.77
CA MET A 1 8.39 27.19 -7.10
C MET A 1 8.17 26.99 -8.59
N GLU A 2 8.31 28.00 -9.45
CA GLU A 2 8.08 27.85 -10.90
C GLU A 2 8.97 26.77 -11.56
N LYS A 3 10.24 26.65 -11.13
CA LYS A 3 11.15 25.57 -11.55
C LYS A 3 10.64 24.17 -11.18
N ILE A 4 10.08 24.01 -9.98
CA ILE A 4 9.52 22.73 -9.50
C ILE A 4 8.37 22.30 -10.40
N TYR A 5 7.45 23.22 -10.70
CA TYR A 5 6.28 22.91 -11.53
C TYR A 5 6.67 22.52 -12.96
N LYS A 6 7.71 23.13 -13.54
CA LYS A 6 8.23 22.75 -14.86
C LYS A 6 8.80 21.33 -14.87
N ILE A 7 9.56 20.95 -13.85
CA ILE A 7 10.12 19.59 -13.72
C ILE A 7 8.98 18.56 -13.61
N VAL A 8 8.00 18.81 -12.74
CA VAL A 8 6.85 17.92 -12.53
C VAL A 8 6.03 17.77 -13.81
N ALA A 9 5.79 18.88 -14.51
CA ALA A 9 5.07 18.90 -15.78
C ALA A 9 5.76 18.05 -16.86
N GLU A 10 7.08 18.16 -16.97
CA GLU A 10 7.87 17.39 -17.93
C GLU A 10 7.86 15.89 -17.60
N GLU A 11 8.10 15.52 -16.34
CA GLU A 11 8.14 14.12 -15.91
C GLU A 11 6.78 13.43 -16.03
N LEU A 12 5.70 14.09 -15.57
CA LEU A 12 4.35 13.53 -15.59
C LEU A 12 3.63 13.73 -16.93
N LYS A 13 4.24 14.49 -17.86
CA LYS A 13 3.66 14.87 -19.15
C LYS A 13 2.32 15.60 -19.00
N ILE A 14 2.26 16.50 -18.02
CA ILE A 14 1.10 17.34 -17.70
C ILE A 14 1.47 18.80 -17.96
N PRO A 15 0.60 19.64 -18.56
CA PRO A 15 0.92 21.05 -18.77
C PRO A 15 1.22 21.80 -17.45
N VAL A 16 2.19 22.73 -17.50
CA VAL A 16 2.67 23.47 -16.31
C VAL A 16 1.56 24.23 -15.60
N ASP A 17 0.65 24.86 -16.35
CA ASP A 17 -0.49 25.59 -15.80
C ASP A 17 -1.43 24.66 -15.01
N LYS A 18 -1.58 23.41 -15.44
CA LYS A 18 -2.40 22.41 -14.73
C LYS A 18 -1.76 21.94 -13.45
N VAL A 19 -0.44 21.73 -13.45
CA VAL A 19 0.32 21.43 -12.22
C VAL A 19 0.20 22.57 -11.23
N GLU A 20 0.45 23.80 -11.67
CA GLU A 20 0.39 24.99 -10.82
C GLU A 20 -1.00 25.21 -10.23
N ASN A 21 -2.05 25.16 -11.06
CA ASN A 21 -3.42 25.35 -10.59
C ASN A 21 -3.87 24.24 -9.63
N THR A 22 -3.45 23.00 -9.87
CA THR A 22 -3.73 21.87 -8.98
C THR A 22 -3.09 22.09 -7.62
N ILE A 23 -1.79 22.42 -7.57
CA ILE A 23 -1.09 22.66 -6.30
C ILE A 23 -1.66 23.88 -5.57
N LYS A 24 -2.04 24.96 -6.27
CA LYS A 24 -2.72 26.10 -5.64
C LYS A 24 -4.00 25.68 -4.92
N LEU A 25 -4.84 24.84 -5.54
CA LEU A 25 -6.06 24.33 -4.91
C LEU A 25 -5.74 23.49 -3.65
N LEU A 26 -4.71 22.65 -3.71
CA LEU A 26 -4.30 21.79 -2.59
C LEU A 26 -3.68 22.61 -1.44
N ASP A 27 -2.81 23.57 -1.75
CA ASP A 27 -2.21 24.50 -0.78
C ASP A 27 -3.30 25.38 -0.12
N ASP A 28 -4.39 25.72 -0.84
CA ASP A 28 -5.60 26.39 -0.31
C ASP A 28 -6.54 25.45 0.50
N GLY A 29 -6.10 24.21 0.74
CA GLY A 29 -6.79 23.23 1.58
C GLY A 29 -7.93 22.49 0.89
N ALA A 30 -7.98 22.46 -0.44
CA ALA A 30 -8.85 21.52 -1.16
C ALA A 30 -8.30 20.09 -1.06
N THR A 31 -9.18 19.10 -1.04
CA THR A 31 -8.78 17.69 -1.00
C THR A 31 -8.65 17.12 -2.41
N ILE A 32 -7.87 16.05 -2.56
CA ILE A 32 -7.71 15.35 -3.85
C ILE A 32 -9.08 14.90 -4.42
N PRO A 33 -9.97 14.21 -3.66
CA PRO A 33 -11.27 13.81 -4.20
C PRO A 33 -12.13 15.00 -4.63
N PHE A 34 -12.09 16.10 -3.89
CA PHE A 34 -12.84 17.30 -4.22
C PHE A 34 -12.33 17.95 -5.52
N VAL A 35 -11.01 18.09 -5.66
CA VAL A 35 -10.39 18.68 -6.86
C VAL A 35 -10.69 17.83 -8.10
N ALA A 36 -10.50 16.52 -8.00
CA ALA A 36 -10.73 15.60 -9.13
C ALA A 36 -12.20 15.61 -9.60
N ARG A 37 -13.16 15.75 -8.67
CA ARG A 37 -14.58 15.71 -9.01
C ARG A 37 -15.16 17.06 -9.40
N TYR A 38 -14.80 18.14 -8.71
CA TYR A 38 -15.50 19.43 -8.78
C TYR A 38 -14.64 20.59 -9.30
N ARG A 39 -13.36 20.36 -9.63
CA ARG A 39 -12.46 21.42 -10.16
C ARG A 39 -11.82 21.03 -11.49
N LYS A 40 -12.52 20.20 -12.29
CA LYS A 40 -12.05 19.67 -13.58
C LYS A 40 -11.67 20.76 -14.58
N GLU A 41 -12.40 21.86 -14.64
CA GLU A 41 -12.10 22.99 -15.53
C GLU A 41 -10.75 23.62 -15.21
N VAL A 42 -10.45 23.75 -13.91
CA VAL A 42 -9.24 24.37 -13.40
C VAL A 42 -8.04 23.46 -13.68
N THR A 43 -8.16 22.18 -13.36
CA THR A 43 -7.09 21.18 -13.49
C THR A 43 -6.94 20.61 -14.89
N GLY A 44 -7.91 20.80 -15.79
CA GLY A 44 -7.91 20.14 -17.10
C GLY A 44 -8.34 18.67 -17.03
N ASN A 45 -9.28 18.35 -16.15
CA ASN A 45 -9.87 17.03 -15.94
C ASN A 45 -8.84 15.96 -15.51
N LEU A 46 -7.89 16.36 -14.66
CA LEU A 46 -6.99 15.41 -14.00
C LEU A 46 -7.77 14.52 -13.03
N ASP A 47 -7.46 13.23 -13.04
CA ASP A 47 -8.03 12.28 -12.08
C ASP A 47 -7.28 12.30 -10.73
N GLU A 48 -7.82 11.58 -9.75
CA GLU A 48 -7.25 11.53 -8.40
C GLU A 48 -5.83 10.95 -8.35
N VAL A 49 -5.49 10.03 -9.27
CA VAL A 49 -4.15 9.43 -9.34
C VAL A 49 -3.16 10.48 -9.84
N GLN A 50 -3.49 11.16 -10.94
CA GLN A 50 -2.66 12.23 -11.49
C GLN A 50 -2.46 13.38 -10.50
N ILE A 51 -3.50 13.78 -9.77
CA ILE A 51 -3.41 14.82 -8.73
C ILE A 51 -2.52 14.35 -7.58
N GLY A 52 -2.64 13.09 -7.15
CA GLY A 52 -1.78 12.50 -6.12
C GLY A 52 -0.30 12.46 -6.55
N ASP A 53 -0.02 12.03 -7.78
CA ASP A 53 1.33 11.97 -8.34
C ASP A 53 1.96 13.38 -8.43
N ILE A 54 1.17 14.39 -8.81
CA ILE A 54 1.59 15.80 -8.79
C ILE A 54 1.98 16.22 -7.37
N LEU A 55 1.12 15.98 -6.37
CA LEU A 55 1.37 16.37 -4.99
C LEU A 55 2.66 15.72 -4.46
N GLN A 56 2.78 14.40 -4.62
CA GLN A 56 3.92 13.64 -4.15
C GLN A 56 5.25 14.14 -4.77
N LYS A 57 5.26 14.38 -6.08
CA LYS A 57 6.47 14.86 -6.77
C LYS A 57 6.83 16.29 -6.37
N VAL A 58 5.84 17.15 -6.20
CA VAL A 58 6.04 18.54 -5.74
C VAL A 58 6.59 18.56 -4.32
N GLU A 59 6.05 17.75 -3.41
CA GLU A 59 6.56 17.62 -2.04
C GLU A 59 7.99 17.07 -2.00
N TYR A 60 8.29 16.03 -2.79
CA TYR A 60 9.65 15.52 -2.92
C TYR A 60 10.64 16.61 -3.36
N LEU A 61 10.28 17.40 -4.38
CA LEU A 61 11.14 18.48 -4.88
C LEU A 61 11.25 19.65 -3.90
N ARG A 62 10.18 19.97 -3.15
CA ARG A 62 10.22 20.95 -2.04
C ARG A 62 11.23 20.49 -0.98
N ASN A 63 11.16 19.23 -0.55
CA ASN A 63 12.08 18.65 0.43
C ASN A 63 13.53 18.59 -0.09
N LEU A 64 13.72 18.29 -1.37
CA LEU A 64 15.06 18.30 -1.99
C LEU A 64 15.69 19.69 -1.95
N GLU A 65 14.94 20.74 -2.32
CA GLU A 65 15.45 22.10 -2.30
C GLU A 65 15.76 22.57 -0.86
N GLU A 66 14.92 22.24 0.12
CA GLU A 66 15.20 22.49 1.53
C GLU A 66 16.50 21.81 1.99
N ARG A 67 16.69 20.54 1.59
CA ARG A 67 17.92 19.81 1.94
C ARG A 67 19.17 20.39 1.29
N LYS A 68 19.08 20.87 0.04
CA LYS A 68 20.20 21.56 -0.62
C LYS A 68 20.61 22.81 0.16
N GLU A 69 19.64 23.63 0.57
CA GLU A 69 19.90 24.82 1.38
C GLU A 69 20.55 24.46 2.72
N GLU A 70 20.07 23.41 3.39
CA GLU A 70 20.64 22.92 4.63
C GLU A 70 22.11 22.48 4.46
N VAL A 71 22.41 21.69 3.43
CA VAL A 71 23.77 21.20 3.16
C VAL A 71 24.73 22.35 2.83
N ILE A 72 24.30 23.32 2.03
CA ILE A 72 25.09 24.53 1.72
C ILE A 72 25.47 25.24 3.04
N ARG A 73 24.49 25.46 3.92
CA ARG A 73 24.72 26.08 5.24
C ARG A 73 25.71 25.27 6.08
N LEU A 74 25.55 23.94 6.16
CA LEU A 74 26.39 23.06 6.97
C LEU A 74 27.86 23.02 6.50
N ILE A 75 28.11 23.23 5.22
CA ILE A 75 29.47 23.29 4.65
C ILE A 75 30.05 24.70 4.82
N GLU A 76 29.23 25.74 4.67
CA GLU A 76 29.61 27.13 4.91
C GLU A 76 30.04 27.36 6.37
N GLU A 77 29.32 26.80 7.33
CA GLU A 77 29.66 26.84 8.77
C GLU A 77 31.05 26.23 9.08
N GLN A 78 31.55 25.35 8.21
CA GLN A 78 32.88 24.74 8.33
C GLN A 78 33.97 25.54 7.60
N GLY A 79 33.62 26.64 6.92
CA GLY A 79 34.55 27.44 6.10
C GLY A 79 35.07 26.69 4.87
N LYS A 80 34.35 25.66 4.41
CA LYS A 80 34.78 24.74 3.34
C LYS A 80 34.00 24.92 2.03
N LEU A 81 33.01 25.82 2.00
CA LEU A 81 32.15 26.03 0.84
C LEU A 81 32.90 26.80 -0.27
N THR A 82 33.10 26.16 -1.42
CA THR A 82 33.60 26.80 -2.63
C THR A 82 32.44 27.07 -3.61
N GLU A 83 32.62 27.99 -4.56
CA GLU A 83 31.62 28.25 -5.61
C GLU A 83 31.33 27.01 -6.47
N GLU A 84 32.35 26.21 -6.76
CA GLU A 84 32.21 24.94 -7.48
C GLU A 84 31.33 23.95 -6.70
N LEU A 85 31.59 23.80 -5.40
CA LEU A 85 30.82 22.93 -4.52
C LEU A 85 29.37 23.41 -4.38
N ARG A 86 29.18 24.73 -4.22
CA ARG A 86 27.85 25.35 -4.17
C ARG A 86 27.05 25.05 -5.43
N ASN A 87 27.66 25.22 -6.61
CA ASN A 87 27.01 24.93 -7.89
C ASN A 87 26.66 23.45 -8.04
N SER A 88 27.56 22.54 -7.64
CA SER A 88 27.28 21.10 -7.67
C SER A 88 26.06 20.71 -6.84
N ILE A 89 25.86 21.31 -5.67
CA ILE A 89 24.70 21.06 -4.80
C ILE A 89 23.41 21.61 -5.43
N ILE A 90 23.47 22.79 -6.04
CA ILE A 90 22.31 23.43 -6.70
C ILE A 90 21.85 22.60 -7.90
N GLU A 91 22.79 22.08 -8.68
CA GLU A 91 22.56 21.29 -9.88
C GLU A 91 22.07 19.86 -9.59
N ALA A 92 22.32 19.35 -8.37
CA ALA A 92 21.87 18.02 -7.96
C ALA A 92 20.37 17.82 -8.17
N LYS A 93 19.97 16.71 -8.80
CA LYS A 93 18.59 16.42 -9.21
C LYS A 93 17.86 15.50 -8.24
N ILE A 94 18.61 14.74 -7.45
CA ILE A 94 18.06 13.80 -6.48
C ILE A 94 18.74 13.95 -5.13
N LEU A 95 18.05 13.53 -4.07
CA LEU A 95 18.54 13.61 -2.70
C LEU A 95 19.89 12.91 -2.52
N GLN A 96 20.08 11.76 -3.18
CA GLN A 96 21.31 10.98 -3.05
C GLN A 96 22.56 11.74 -3.54
N GLU A 97 22.46 12.50 -4.63
CA GLU A 97 23.57 13.31 -5.14
C GLU A 97 23.98 14.38 -4.12
N VAL A 98 22.99 15.03 -3.49
CA VAL A 98 23.23 16.01 -2.42
C VAL A 98 23.93 15.33 -1.23
N GLU A 99 23.52 14.13 -0.86
CA GLU A 99 24.13 13.38 0.24
C GLU A 99 25.56 12.90 -0.07
N ASP A 100 25.84 12.53 -1.32
CA ASP A 100 27.18 12.12 -1.76
C ASP A 100 28.14 13.32 -1.75
N ILE A 101 27.69 14.49 -2.20
CA ILE A 101 28.46 15.74 -2.12
C ILE A 101 28.70 16.14 -0.65
N TYR A 102 27.71 15.95 0.22
CA TYR A 102 27.83 16.28 1.64
C TYR A 102 28.69 15.27 2.44
N PHE A 103 28.88 14.06 1.93
CA PHE A 103 29.53 12.95 2.65
C PHE A 103 30.89 13.29 3.29
N PRO A 104 31.82 14.01 2.62
CA PRO A 104 33.12 14.38 3.21
C PRO A 104 33.00 15.34 4.41
N TYR A 105 31.92 16.12 4.48
CA TYR A 105 31.70 17.18 5.47
C TYR A 105 30.79 16.75 6.63
N ARG A 106 30.30 15.50 6.62
CA ARG A 106 29.51 14.94 7.72
C ARG A 106 30.37 14.78 8.96
N LYS A 107 29.82 15.15 10.12
CA LYS A 107 30.46 14.89 11.42
C LYS A 107 30.58 13.37 11.64
N LYS A 108 31.82 12.86 11.68
CA LYS A 108 32.15 11.44 11.84
C LYS A 108 33.15 11.22 12.98
N LYS A 109 33.19 9.98 13.51
CA LYS A 109 34.24 9.57 14.47
C LYS A 109 35.60 9.65 13.76
N LYS A 110 36.64 10.13 14.46
CA LYS A 110 38.01 10.20 13.92
C LYS A 110 38.41 8.84 13.33
N THR A 111 38.74 8.82 12.05
CA THR A 111 39.24 7.62 11.37
C THR A 111 40.74 7.45 11.61
N LYS A 112 41.30 6.30 11.23
CA LYS A 112 42.76 6.12 11.21
C LYS A 112 43.44 7.13 10.29
N ALA A 113 42.80 7.55 9.20
CA ALA A 113 43.35 8.53 8.29
C ALA A 113 43.29 9.96 8.86
N ASP A 114 42.22 10.31 9.60
CA ASP A 114 42.14 11.59 10.31
C ASP A 114 43.27 11.70 11.35
N ILE A 115 43.55 10.60 12.07
CA ILE A 115 44.69 10.52 13.01
C ILE A 115 46.02 10.67 12.25
N ALA A 116 46.16 10.03 11.08
CA ALA A 116 47.36 10.18 10.25
C ALA A 116 47.56 11.63 9.76
N LYS A 117 46.48 12.34 9.40
CA LYS A 117 46.52 13.77 9.04
C LYS A 117 46.94 14.63 10.22
N GLU A 118 46.39 14.39 11.41
CA GLU A 118 46.76 15.11 12.65
C GLU A 118 48.25 14.91 13.02
N ARG A 119 48.80 13.74 12.68
CA ARG A 119 50.24 13.43 12.81
C ARG A 119 51.12 14.04 11.71
N GLY A 120 50.55 14.83 10.81
CA GLY A 120 51.29 15.55 9.77
C GLY A 120 51.70 14.69 8.57
N LEU A 121 51.05 13.55 8.31
CA LEU A 121 51.40 12.64 7.19
C LEU A 121 50.76 13.03 5.85
N GLU A 122 49.94 14.07 5.80
CA GLU A 122 49.28 14.53 4.56
C GLU A 122 50.28 14.96 3.45
N PRO A 123 51.37 15.70 3.75
CA PRO A 123 52.39 16.00 2.74
C PRO A 123 53.10 14.75 2.19
N LEU A 124 53.25 13.69 3.00
CA LEU A 124 53.81 12.42 2.53
C LEU A 124 52.84 11.70 1.58
N ALA A 125 51.53 11.73 1.87
CA ALA A 125 50.50 11.20 0.99
C ALA A 125 50.48 11.89 -0.38
N GLU A 126 50.67 13.21 -0.43
CA GLU A 126 50.78 13.96 -1.69
C GLU A 126 51.97 13.50 -2.55
N LYS A 127 53.08 13.07 -1.93
CA LYS A 127 54.27 12.62 -2.65
C LYS A 127 54.03 11.37 -3.48
N PHE A 128 53.10 10.50 -3.10
CA PHE A 128 52.72 9.33 -3.89
C PHE A 128 52.25 9.68 -5.31
N TYR A 129 51.80 10.91 -5.56
CA TYR A 129 51.37 11.36 -6.90
C TYR A 129 52.49 12.00 -7.75
N THR A 130 53.67 12.22 -7.17
CA THR A 130 54.75 12.99 -7.83
C THR A 130 56.07 12.23 -7.96
N VAL A 131 56.31 11.24 -7.11
CA VAL A 131 57.52 10.41 -7.14
C VAL A 131 57.35 9.17 -8.02
N ASN A 132 58.46 8.49 -8.33
CA ASN A 132 58.46 7.41 -9.32
C ASN A 132 58.54 5.99 -8.75
N ASN A 133 59.06 5.82 -7.52
CA ASN A 133 59.26 4.49 -6.93
C ASN A 133 59.15 4.51 -5.40
N LEU A 134 59.10 3.32 -4.81
CA LEU A 134 58.89 3.15 -3.36
C LEU A 134 60.11 3.53 -2.52
N GLU A 135 61.33 3.42 -3.05
CA GLU A 135 62.56 3.80 -2.35
C GLU A 135 62.60 5.31 -2.09
N GLU A 136 62.12 6.12 -3.05
CA GLU A 136 61.98 7.56 -2.88
C GLU A 136 60.96 7.91 -1.80
N ILE A 137 59.82 7.23 -1.75
CA ILE A 137 58.82 7.36 -0.67
C ILE A 137 59.44 6.98 0.69
N GLN A 138 60.15 5.86 0.78
CA GLN A 138 60.81 5.41 2.01
C GLN A 138 61.84 6.43 2.51
N ASN A 139 62.57 7.07 1.60
CA ASN A 139 63.51 8.11 1.96
C ASN A 139 62.81 9.38 2.47
N LEU A 140 61.76 9.83 1.79
CA LEU A 140 60.96 10.99 2.23
C LEU A 140 60.25 10.73 3.57
N ALA A 141 59.78 9.50 3.80
CA ALA A 141 59.08 9.10 5.02
C ALA A 141 59.94 9.19 6.29
N LYS A 142 61.28 9.17 6.16
CA LYS A 142 62.20 9.37 7.30
C LYS A 142 62.01 10.72 7.97
N ASP A 143 61.62 11.74 7.21
CA ASP A 143 61.39 13.10 7.71
C ASP A 143 60.09 13.24 8.51
N PHE A 144 59.25 12.19 8.52
CA PHE A 144 57.95 12.16 9.20
C PHE A 144 57.93 11.28 10.46
N ILE A 145 59.08 10.77 10.90
CA ILE A 145 59.19 10.01 12.15
C ILE A 145 59.05 10.96 13.34
N THR A 146 58.15 10.63 14.26
CA THR A 146 57.84 11.42 15.47
C THR A 146 57.62 10.51 16.67
N GLU A 147 57.35 11.07 17.86
CA GLU A 147 56.96 10.26 19.02
C GLU A 147 55.65 9.48 18.82
N GLU A 148 54.81 9.92 17.86
CA GLU A 148 53.54 9.26 17.52
C GLU A 148 53.60 8.42 16.23
N VAL A 149 54.67 8.55 15.44
CA VAL A 149 54.93 7.82 14.19
C VAL A 149 56.32 7.19 14.32
N LEU A 150 56.37 5.93 14.76
CA LEU A 150 57.59 5.33 15.33
C LEU A 150 58.56 4.81 14.26
N THR A 151 58.04 4.48 13.07
CA THR A 151 58.80 3.84 11.99
C THR A 151 58.49 4.46 10.63
N VAL A 152 59.37 4.22 9.65
CA VAL A 152 59.13 4.59 8.24
C VAL A 152 57.88 3.88 7.71
N GLU A 153 57.68 2.63 8.11
CA GLU A 153 56.53 1.82 7.78
C GLU A 153 55.23 2.43 8.31
N ASP A 154 55.21 2.91 9.56
CA ASP A 154 54.03 3.59 10.14
C ASP A 154 53.68 4.88 9.36
N ALA A 155 54.70 5.63 8.92
CA ALA A 155 54.50 6.85 8.14
C ALA A 155 53.90 6.54 6.75
N ILE A 156 54.42 5.50 6.09
CA ILE A 156 53.92 5.01 4.79
C ILE A 156 52.49 4.48 4.93
N GLU A 157 52.21 3.64 5.94
CA GLU A 157 50.86 3.12 6.19
C GLU A 157 49.88 4.28 6.45
N GLY A 158 50.27 5.26 7.28
CA GLY A 158 49.46 6.45 7.52
C GLY A 158 49.17 7.25 6.25
N ALA A 159 50.17 7.44 5.39
CA ALA A 159 49.98 8.09 4.09
C ALA A 159 49.04 7.28 3.15
N MET A 160 49.20 5.96 3.10
CA MET A 160 48.32 5.07 2.34
C MET A 160 46.87 5.12 2.85
N LEU A 161 46.66 5.18 4.17
CA LEU A 161 45.33 5.32 4.78
C LEU A 161 44.66 6.65 4.39
N ILE A 162 45.43 7.74 4.31
CA ILE A 162 44.95 9.05 3.83
C ILE A 162 44.48 8.94 2.38
N ILE A 163 45.28 8.34 1.50
CA ILE A 163 44.93 8.17 0.08
C ILE A 163 43.69 7.28 -0.04
N ALA A 164 43.63 6.16 0.69
CA ALA A 164 42.47 5.26 0.68
C ALA A 164 41.18 5.97 1.13
N GLN A 165 41.25 6.84 2.14
CA GLN A 165 40.11 7.64 2.57
C GLN A 165 39.71 8.67 1.50
N ASN A 166 40.66 9.38 0.90
CA ASN A 166 40.39 10.35 -0.16
C ASN A 166 39.68 9.70 -1.37
N ILE A 167 40.10 8.49 -1.78
CA ILE A 167 39.40 7.71 -2.81
C ILE A 167 37.96 7.43 -2.38
N SER A 168 37.74 6.98 -1.14
CA SER A 168 36.41 6.57 -0.66
C SER A 168 35.39 7.72 -0.52
N GLU A 169 35.89 8.95 -0.42
CA GLU A 169 35.12 10.17 -0.25
C GLU A 169 34.84 10.90 -1.57
N LYS A 170 35.42 10.43 -2.69
CA LYS A 170 35.17 11.02 -4.01
C LYS A 170 33.78 10.65 -4.52
N ALA A 171 32.88 11.64 -4.65
CA ALA A 171 31.49 11.45 -5.06
C ALA A 171 31.35 10.68 -6.39
N GLU A 172 32.18 11.01 -7.40
CA GLU A 172 32.19 10.35 -8.71
C GLU A 172 32.45 8.83 -8.61
N TYR A 173 33.33 8.40 -7.71
CA TYR A 173 33.60 6.98 -7.51
C TYR A 173 32.44 6.28 -6.81
N ARG A 174 31.88 6.90 -5.78
CA ARG A 174 30.73 6.34 -5.06
C ARG A 174 29.56 6.13 -6.00
N GLU A 175 29.25 7.13 -6.82
CA GLU A 175 28.19 7.07 -7.82
C GLU A 175 28.43 5.93 -8.81
N ARG A 176 29.57 5.91 -9.51
CA ARG A 176 29.88 4.86 -10.50
C ARG A 176 29.91 3.46 -9.92
N ILE A 177 30.47 3.30 -8.72
CA ILE A 177 30.53 2.00 -8.05
C ILE A 177 29.12 1.56 -7.66
N ARG A 178 28.27 2.46 -7.16
CA ARG A 178 26.86 2.17 -6.86
C ARG A 178 26.11 1.72 -8.11
N GLU A 179 26.28 2.39 -9.25
CA GLU A 179 25.69 2.00 -10.52
C GLU A 179 26.14 0.59 -10.96
N ILE A 180 27.43 0.29 -10.83
CA ILE A 180 27.98 -1.04 -11.13
C ILE A 180 27.33 -2.10 -10.23
N TYR A 181 27.22 -1.85 -8.92
CA TYR A 181 26.57 -2.79 -8.01
C TYR A 181 25.07 -2.97 -8.33
N LEU A 182 24.33 -1.89 -8.60
CA LEU A 182 22.90 -1.97 -8.95
C LEU A 182 22.65 -2.78 -10.23
N LYS A 183 23.62 -2.80 -11.15
CA LYS A 183 23.47 -3.45 -12.45
C LYS A 183 24.06 -4.86 -12.50
N TYR A 184 25.18 -5.08 -11.84
CA TYR A 184 25.99 -6.28 -12.04
C TYR A 184 26.16 -7.15 -10.78
N SER A 185 25.84 -6.63 -9.58
CA SER A 185 26.00 -7.44 -8.37
C SER A 185 25.01 -8.62 -8.31
N ILE A 186 25.51 -9.68 -7.69
CA ILE A 186 24.77 -10.90 -7.39
C ILE A 186 24.49 -10.87 -5.90
N ILE A 187 23.22 -10.97 -5.52
CA ILE A 187 22.84 -11.22 -4.15
C ILE A 187 22.99 -12.70 -3.87
N GLU A 188 23.57 -13.05 -2.73
CA GLU A 188 23.72 -14.41 -2.28
C GLU A 188 23.15 -14.57 -0.88
N SER A 189 22.42 -15.65 -0.65
CA SER A 189 21.97 -16.02 0.68
C SER A 189 22.38 -17.44 1.04
N LYS A 190 22.70 -17.61 2.33
CA LYS A 190 23.01 -18.91 2.94
C LYS A 190 22.20 -19.12 4.21
N ALA A 191 21.86 -20.37 4.51
CA ALA A 191 21.31 -20.73 5.80
C ALA A 191 22.28 -20.33 6.93
N SER A 192 21.76 -19.64 7.94
CA SER A 192 22.53 -19.32 9.13
C SER A 192 22.76 -20.58 9.97
N LYS A 193 23.68 -20.49 10.94
CA LYS A 193 23.93 -21.56 11.90
C LYS A 193 22.69 -21.88 12.76
N LYS A 194 21.72 -20.97 12.88
CA LYS A 194 20.50 -21.10 13.67
C LYS A 194 19.29 -21.58 12.86
N ALA A 195 19.41 -21.66 11.53
CA ALA A 195 18.29 -21.95 10.63
C ALA A 195 17.56 -23.26 10.98
N ALA A 196 18.29 -24.31 11.36
CA ALA A 196 17.71 -25.61 11.70
C ALA A 196 16.81 -25.59 12.96
N GLU A 197 17.05 -24.66 13.89
CA GLU A 197 16.25 -24.48 15.10
C GLU A 197 15.08 -23.51 14.86
N LEU A 198 15.33 -22.43 14.12
CA LEU A 198 14.37 -21.34 13.94
C LEU A 198 13.37 -21.58 12.81
N ASP A 199 13.68 -22.46 11.84
CA ASP A 199 12.85 -22.73 10.68
C ASP A 199 12.44 -24.21 10.57
N GLU A 200 11.78 -24.73 11.60
CA GLU A 200 11.33 -26.14 11.66
C GLU A 200 10.50 -26.57 10.45
N LYS A 201 9.70 -25.64 9.89
CA LYS A 201 8.84 -25.89 8.73
C LYS A 201 9.54 -25.66 7.39
N LYS A 202 10.83 -25.29 7.41
CA LYS A 202 11.66 -25.00 6.23
C LYS A 202 10.99 -24.00 5.28
N VAL A 203 10.44 -22.93 5.85
CA VAL A 203 9.78 -21.84 5.12
C VAL A 203 10.74 -21.18 4.13
N TYR A 204 12.02 -21.06 4.50
CA TYR A 204 13.05 -20.40 3.69
C TYR A 204 13.93 -21.38 2.91
N ASN A 205 13.49 -22.64 2.73
CA ASN A 205 14.28 -23.68 2.05
C ASN A 205 14.81 -23.24 0.68
N ASP A 206 13.99 -22.52 -0.08
CA ASP A 206 14.33 -22.04 -1.43
C ASP A 206 15.43 -20.95 -1.40
N TYR A 207 15.78 -20.42 -0.22
CA TYR A 207 16.75 -19.35 0.01
C TYR A 207 17.98 -19.78 0.83
N TYR A 208 18.09 -21.06 1.23
CA TYR A 208 19.23 -21.56 2.01
C TYR A 208 20.53 -21.63 1.23
N GLU A 209 20.46 -21.78 -0.09
CA GLU A 209 21.59 -21.67 -1.01
C GLU A 209 21.08 -21.01 -2.28
N TYR A 210 21.10 -19.68 -2.30
CA TYR A 210 20.42 -18.92 -3.33
C TYR A 210 21.27 -17.77 -3.84
N THR A 211 21.21 -17.56 -5.15
CA THR A 211 21.95 -16.49 -5.84
C THR A 211 21.08 -15.90 -6.95
N GLU A 212 21.00 -14.58 -7.07
CA GLU A 212 20.30 -13.91 -8.17
C GLU A 212 20.95 -12.55 -8.51
N LYS A 213 20.85 -12.10 -9.77
CA LYS A 213 21.29 -10.75 -10.15
C LYS A 213 20.33 -9.68 -9.62
N VAL A 214 20.86 -8.63 -9.01
CA VAL A 214 20.02 -7.63 -8.32
C VAL A 214 19.20 -6.75 -9.27
N GLU A 215 19.71 -6.49 -10.48
CA GLU A 215 19.11 -5.56 -11.45
C GLU A 215 17.63 -5.85 -11.69
N LYS A 216 17.27 -7.14 -11.83
CA LYS A 216 15.91 -7.59 -12.18
C LYS A 216 15.26 -8.43 -11.09
N MET A 217 15.80 -8.39 -9.88
CA MET A 217 15.32 -9.20 -8.78
C MET A 217 13.87 -8.80 -8.38
N PRO A 218 12.92 -9.74 -8.34
CA PRO A 218 11.55 -9.46 -7.94
C PRO A 218 11.41 -8.99 -6.49
N SER A 219 10.51 -8.02 -6.25
CA SER A 219 10.21 -7.45 -4.93
C SER A 219 9.94 -8.47 -3.84
N HIS A 220 9.11 -9.49 -4.09
CA HIS A 220 8.79 -10.52 -3.10
C HIS A 220 10.01 -11.34 -2.63
N ARG A 221 11.04 -11.51 -3.47
CA ARG A 221 12.26 -12.23 -3.09
C ARG A 221 13.19 -11.33 -2.27
N ILE A 222 13.27 -10.05 -2.62
CA ILE A 222 14.01 -9.05 -1.83
C ILE A 222 13.44 -9.03 -0.40
N LEU A 223 12.11 -8.94 -0.26
CA LEU A 223 11.45 -8.95 1.04
C LEU A 223 11.64 -10.28 1.79
N ALA A 224 11.57 -11.42 1.08
CA ALA A 224 11.81 -12.73 1.67
C ALA A 224 13.24 -12.85 2.26
N LEU A 225 14.25 -12.40 1.50
CA LEU A 225 15.64 -12.40 1.97
C LEU A 225 15.83 -11.46 3.16
N ASN A 226 15.29 -10.24 3.08
CA ASN A 226 15.37 -9.26 4.18
C ASN A 226 14.72 -9.80 5.46
N ARG A 227 13.57 -10.47 5.32
CA ARG A 227 12.87 -11.07 6.45
C ARG A 227 13.65 -12.25 7.04
N GLY A 228 14.13 -13.17 6.20
CA GLY A 228 14.92 -14.31 6.66
C GLY A 228 16.23 -13.88 7.33
N GLU A 229 16.85 -12.80 6.86
CA GLU A 229 18.02 -12.17 7.50
C GLU A 229 17.66 -11.57 8.86
N LYS A 230 16.55 -10.80 8.94
CA LYS A 230 16.06 -10.19 10.18
C LYS A 230 15.64 -11.23 11.24
N GLU A 231 15.17 -12.39 10.81
CA GLU A 231 14.80 -13.53 11.67
C GLU A 231 16.02 -14.40 12.05
N ASP A 232 17.26 -13.98 11.73
CA ASP A 232 18.50 -14.74 11.96
C ASP A 232 18.54 -16.10 11.25
N ILE A 233 17.68 -16.36 10.25
CA ILE A 233 17.61 -17.64 9.51
C ILE A 233 18.55 -17.64 8.30
N LEU A 234 18.76 -16.47 7.68
CA LEU A 234 19.62 -16.31 6.50
C LEU A 234 20.77 -15.33 6.79
N THR A 235 21.88 -15.49 6.08
CA THR A 235 22.91 -14.46 5.91
C THR A 235 22.89 -13.99 4.46
N VAL A 236 22.83 -12.68 4.21
CA VAL A 236 22.68 -12.14 2.86
C VAL A 236 23.81 -11.15 2.54
N HIS A 237 24.46 -11.34 1.39
CA HIS A 237 25.56 -10.47 0.94
C HIS A 237 25.44 -10.13 -0.54
N LEU A 238 26.02 -9.00 -0.94
CA LEU A 238 26.26 -8.68 -2.35
C LEU A 238 27.69 -9.02 -2.74
N ARG A 239 27.85 -9.65 -3.90
CA ARG A 239 29.16 -9.79 -4.54
C ARG A 239 29.14 -9.32 -5.99
N LEU A 240 30.31 -8.94 -6.47
CA LEU A 240 30.56 -8.72 -7.89
C LEU A 240 31.28 -9.94 -8.48
N GLU A 241 31.19 -10.10 -9.79
CA GLU A 241 32.11 -10.97 -10.53
C GLU A 241 33.50 -10.32 -10.60
N ASP A 242 34.55 -11.14 -10.67
CA ASP A 242 35.94 -10.66 -10.65
C ASP A 242 36.21 -9.63 -11.76
N SER A 243 35.63 -9.82 -12.95
CA SER A 243 35.76 -8.88 -14.07
C SER A 243 35.17 -7.49 -13.79
N ASP A 244 34.07 -7.42 -13.03
CA ASP A 244 33.45 -6.14 -12.65
C ASP A 244 34.25 -5.46 -11.54
N ARG A 245 34.82 -6.25 -10.62
CA ARG A 245 35.74 -5.75 -9.59
C ARG A 245 37.01 -5.19 -10.22
N GLU A 246 37.64 -5.92 -11.13
CA GLU A 246 38.83 -5.47 -11.88
C GLU A 246 38.55 -4.19 -12.68
N ARG A 247 37.33 -4.04 -13.22
CA ARG A 247 36.90 -2.83 -13.91
C ARG A 247 36.88 -1.61 -12.98
N ILE A 248 36.39 -1.76 -11.75
CA ILE A 248 36.40 -0.68 -10.74
C ILE A 248 37.83 -0.32 -10.37
N GLU A 249 38.66 -1.32 -10.08
CA GLU A 249 40.06 -1.11 -9.71
C GLU A 249 40.83 -0.42 -10.84
N SER A 250 40.64 -0.86 -12.08
CA SER A 250 41.23 -0.25 -13.27
C SER A 250 40.73 1.17 -13.53
N MET A 251 39.48 1.48 -13.18
CA MET A 251 38.93 2.84 -13.30
C MET A 251 39.64 3.79 -12.35
N ILE A 252 39.82 3.40 -11.09
CA ILE A 252 40.49 4.23 -10.07
C ILE A 252 41.98 4.34 -10.38
N LEU A 253 42.63 3.22 -10.75
CA LEU A 253 44.06 3.17 -11.05
C LEU A 253 44.46 4.10 -12.21
N LYS A 254 43.56 4.35 -13.17
CA LYS A 254 43.82 5.27 -14.30
C LYS A 254 44.06 6.72 -13.89
N GLU A 255 43.64 7.12 -12.70
CA GLU A 255 43.89 8.46 -12.17
C GLU A 255 45.25 8.58 -11.46
N PHE A 256 45.93 7.47 -11.22
CA PHE A 256 47.28 7.47 -10.66
C PHE A 256 48.35 7.63 -11.76
N PRO A 257 49.52 8.22 -11.42
CA PRO A 257 50.64 8.30 -12.34
C PRO A 257 51.10 6.92 -12.83
N LYS A 258 51.62 6.87 -14.07
CA LYS A 258 52.25 5.67 -14.61
C LYS A 258 53.72 5.64 -14.21
N ASN A 259 54.04 4.96 -13.12
CA ASN A 259 55.38 4.85 -12.54
C ASN A 259 55.58 3.46 -11.89
N ASP A 260 56.65 3.25 -11.12
CA ASP A 260 56.95 1.95 -10.50
C ASP A 260 56.15 1.69 -9.21
N LEU A 261 55.18 2.54 -8.86
CA LEU A 261 54.32 2.40 -7.68
C LEU A 261 52.99 1.68 -7.96
N VAL A 262 52.78 1.10 -9.16
CA VAL A 262 51.49 0.49 -9.55
C VAL A 262 50.97 -0.53 -8.54
N GLU A 263 51.82 -1.41 -8.03
CA GLU A 263 51.40 -2.42 -7.04
C GLU A 263 51.00 -1.77 -5.71
N THR A 264 51.70 -0.73 -5.28
CA THR A 264 51.33 0.06 -4.09
C THR A 264 50.00 0.78 -4.29
N TYR A 265 49.74 1.35 -5.46
CA TYR A 265 48.43 1.94 -5.77
C TYR A 265 47.32 0.89 -5.75
N LYS A 266 47.55 -0.31 -6.27
CA LYS A 266 46.56 -1.42 -6.18
C LYS A 266 46.26 -1.80 -4.74
N GLU A 267 47.25 -1.83 -3.85
CA GLU A 267 47.05 -2.09 -2.42
C GLU A 267 46.19 -1.01 -1.76
N ILE A 268 46.49 0.27 -2.04
CA ILE A 268 45.70 1.41 -1.53
C ILE A 268 44.25 1.35 -2.04
N ILE A 269 44.07 1.09 -3.34
CA ILE A 269 42.74 0.97 -3.96
C ILE A 269 41.97 -0.18 -3.33
N LYS A 270 42.62 -1.34 -3.13
CA LYS A 270 42.00 -2.50 -2.50
C LYS A 270 41.55 -2.20 -1.07
N ASP A 271 42.40 -1.59 -0.25
CA ASP A 271 42.03 -1.18 1.11
C ASP A 271 40.85 -0.17 1.10
N SER A 272 40.90 0.82 0.21
CA SER A 272 39.79 1.78 0.04
C SER A 272 38.48 1.08 -0.32
N LEU A 273 38.52 0.14 -1.25
CA LEU A 273 37.33 -0.61 -1.69
C LEU A 273 36.80 -1.50 -0.57
N ASP A 274 37.63 -2.39 -0.02
CA ASP A 274 37.17 -3.44 0.90
C ASP A 274 36.75 -2.88 2.26
N ARG A 275 37.47 -1.88 2.78
CA ARG A 275 37.23 -1.37 4.14
C ARG A 275 36.23 -0.21 4.17
N LEU A 276 36.19 0.62 3.12
CA LEU A 276 35.47 1.89 3.15
C LEU A 276 34.30 1.95 2.16
N ILE A 277 34.56 1.70 0.87
CA ILE A 277 33.55 1.90 -0.19
C ILE A 277 32.54 0.76 -0.20
N VAL A 278 32.98 -0.48 -0.40
CA VAL A 278 32.10 -1.64 -0.62
C VAL A 278 31.10 -1.85 0.52
N PRO A 279 31.48 -1.81 1.82
CA PRO A 279 30.51 -1.97 2.90
C PRO A 279 29.43 -0.87 2.90
N SER A 280 29.78 0.35 2.49
CA SER A 280 28.82 1.44 2.38
C SER A 280 27.91 1.28 1.18
N ILE A 281 28.48 0.99 0.01
CA ILE A 281 27.74 0.80 -1.24
C ILE A 281 26.82 -0.41 -1.13
N GLU A 282 27.25 -1.51 -0.51
CA GLU A 282 26.40 -2.68 -0.28
C GLU A 282 25.15 -2.30 0.52
N ARG A 283 25.29 -1.53 1.61
CA ARG A 283 24.13 -1.03 2.38
C ARG A 283 23.23 -0.13 1.54
N GLU A 284 23.81 0.79 0.77
CA GLU A 284 23.05 1.68 -0.11
C GLU A 284 22.27 0.91 -1.17
N VAL A 285 22.89 -0.10 -1.79
CA VAL A 285 22.26 -0.94 -2.81
C VAL A 285 21.18 -1.83 -2.20
N ARG A 286 21.43 -2.45 -1.03
CA ARG A 286 20.40 -3.21 -0.30
C ARG A 286 19.22 -2.33 0.11
N ASN A 287 19.46 -1.08 0.51
CA ASN A 287 18.41 -0.10 0.79
C ASN A 287 17.63 0.26 -0.48
N ALA A 288 18.29 0.52 -1.61
CA ALA A 288 17.63 0.82 -2.88
C ALA A 288 16.76 -0.35 -3.37
N LEU A 289 17.26 -1.59 -3.24
CA LEU A 289 16.48 -2.80 -3.53
C LEU A 289 15.26 -2.91 -2.62
N THR A 290 15.42 -2.62 -1.33
CA THR A 290 14.34 -2.65 -0.35
C THR A 290 13.29 -1.59 -0.69
N GLU A 291 13.67 -0.34 -0.94
CA GLU A 291 12.75 0.72 -1.33
C GLU A 291 11.98 0.38 -2.61
N ARG A 292 12.66 -0.13 -3.63
CA ARG A 292 12.00 -0.64 -4.84
C ARG A 292 10.96 -1.71 -4.51
N ALA A 293 11.33 -2.67 -3.65
CA ALA A 293 10.44 -3.76 -3.27
C ALA A 293 9.24 -3.28 -2.45
N GLU A 294 9.43 -2.30 -1.56
CA GLU A 294 8.37 -1.66 -0.79
C GLU A 294 7.39 -0.92 -1.70
N ILE A 295 7.88 -0.09 -2.63
CA ILE A 295 7.04 0.68 -3.56
C ILE A 295 6.16 -0.27 -4.39
N GLU A 296 6.76 -1.31 -4.96
CA GLU A 296 6.02 -2.30 -5.76
C GLU A 296 4.98 -3.07 -4.92
N SER A 297 5.34 -3.46 -3.69
CA SER A 297 4.45 -4.25 -2.82
C SER A 297 3.30 -3.41 -2.29
N ILE A 298 3.57 -2.17 -1.88
CA ILE A 298 2.54 -1.22 -1.43
C ILE A 298 1.55 -0.93 -2.57
N ALA A 299 2.01 -0.81 -3.82
CA ALA A 299 1.11 -0.66 -4.96
C ALA A 299 0.12 -1.85 -5.08
N VAL A 300 0.61 -3.09 -4.93
CA VAL A 300 -0.27 -4.28 -4.91
C VAL A 300 -1.23 -4.25 -3.73
N PHE A 301 -0.77 -3.85 -2.54
CA PHE A 301 -1.62 -3.73 -1.36
C PHE A 301 -2.73 -2.70 -1.53
N LYS A 302 -2.44 -1.57 -2.19
CA LYS A 302 -3.44 -0.55 -2.54
C LYS A 302 -4.52 -1.12 -3.43
N ASP A 303 -4.16 -1.86 -4.47
CA ASP A 303 -5.11 -2.48 -5.39
C ASP A 303 -5.95 -3.56 -4.71
N ASN A 304 -5.33 -4.40 -3.88
CA ASN A 304 -6.02 -5.41 -3.09
C ASN A 304 -7.04 -4.79 -2.13
N LEU A 305 -6.65 -3.75 -1.39
CA LEU A 305 -7.54 -3.04 -0.49
C LEU A 305 -8.69 -2.38 -1.24
N LYS A 306 -8.39 -1.68 -2.35
CA LYS A 306 -9.40 -1.03 -3.20
C LYS A 306 -10.47 -2.03 -3.64
N ASN A 307 -10.05 -3.17 -4.18
CA ASN A 307 -10.96 -4.21 -4.65
C ASN A 307 -11.77 -4.84 -3.49
N LEU A 308 -11.14 -5.05 -2.33
CA LEU A 308 -11.82 -5.54 -1.13
C LEU A 308 -12.93 -4.57 -0.66
N LEU A 309 -12.66 -3.27 -0.66
CA LEU A 309 -13.62 -2.24 -0.26
C LEU A 309 -14.75 -2.04 -1.28
N LEU A 310 -14.48 -2.32 -2.56
CA LEU A 310 -15.44 -2.21 -3.66
C LEU A 310 -16.33 -3.45 -3.84
N GLN A 311 -16.13 -4.49 -3.04
CA GLN A 311 -16.98 -5.69 -3.10
C GLN A 311 -18.45 -5.35 -2.96
N ALA A 312 -19.27 -6.01 -3.78
CA ALA A 312 -20.71 -5.78 -3.83
C ALA A 312 -21.37 -6.16 -2.49
N PRO A 313 -22.10 -5.23 -1.83
CA PRO A 313 -22.78 -5.49 -0.57
C PRO A 313 -23.98 -6.45 -0.74
N LEU A 314 -24.17 -7.37 0.21
CA LEU A 314 -25.37 -8.20 0.31
C LEU A 314 -26.44 -7.48 1.15
N LYS A 315 -27.05 -6.45 0.54
CA LYS A 315 -28.07 -5.59 1.16
C LYS A 315 -29.28 -6.40 1.67
N GLU A 316 -29.82 -5.96 2.81
CA GLU A 316 -31.08 -6.43 3.40
C GLU A 316 -31.16 -7.94 3.70
N LYS A 317 -30.07 -8.52 4.21
CA LYS A 317 -30.01 -9.94 4.62
C LYS A 317 -29.88 -10.09 6.13
N ASN A 318 -30.68 -10.97 6.73
CA ASN A 318 -30.44 -11.44 8.09
C ASN A 318 -29.27 -12.42 8.09
N VAL A 319 -28.29 -12.18 8.96
CA VAL A 319 -27.00 -12.87 8.99
C VAL A 319 -26.81 -13.58 10.33
N LEU A 320 -26.43 -14.85 10.27
CA LEU A 320 -25.85 -15.57 11.41
C LEU A 320 -24.34 -15.60 11.23
N ALA A 321 -23.64 -14.80 12.04
CA ALA A 321 -22.20 -14.65 11.95
C ALA A 321 -21.48 -15.59 12.90
N LEU A 322 -20.51 -16.34 12.37
CA LEU A 322 -19.72 -17.34 13.06
C LEU A 322 -18.26 -16.91 13.02
N ASP A 323 -17.69 -16.68 14.21
CA ASP A 323 -16.26 -16.50 14.45
C ASP A 323 -15.66 -17.81 15.00
N PRO A 324 -15.03 -18.62 14.14
CA PRO A 324 -14.59 -19.96 14.49
C PRO A 324 -13.62 -20.02 15.68
N GLY A 325 -13.57 -21.18 16.33
CA GLY A 325 -12.63 -21.39 17.43
C GLY A 325 -12.63 -22.84 17.90
N TYR A 326 -11.46 -23.30 18.35
CA TYR A 326 -11.30 -24.61 18.97
C TYR A 326 -11.78 -24.58 20.43
N ARG A 327 -10.87 -24.37 21.40
CA ARG A 327 -11.13 -24.53 22.83
C ARG A 327 -12.21 -23.59 23.39
N THR A 328 -12.26 -22.35 22.92
CA THR A 328 -13.24 -21.35 23.39
C THR A 328 -14.58 -21.42 22.67
N GLY A 329 -14.73 -22.36 21.74
CA GLY A 329 -15.90 -22.48 20.87
C GLY A 329 -15.94 -21.43 19.76
N CYS A 330 -16.87 -21.63 18.84
CA CYS A 330 -17.22 -20.69 17.78
C CYS A 330 -18.17 -19.64 18.35
N LYS A 331 -17.82 -18.35 18.26
CA LYS A 331 -18.67 -17.27 18.73
C LYS A 331 -19.71 -16.96 17.67
N VAL A 332 -20.93 -16.67 18.10
CA VAL A 332 -22.09 -16.55 17.24
C VAL A 332 -22.78 -15.23 17.49
N ALA A 333 -23.10 -14.48 16.44
CA ALA A 333 -23.90 -13.26 16.53
C ALA A 333 -24.98 -13.24 15.44
N VAL A 334 -26.20 -12.86 15.81
CA VAL A 334 -27.30 -12.59 14.89
C VAL A 334 -27.32 -11.11 14.55
N ILE A 335 -27.29 -10.80 13.27
CA ILE A 335 -27.38 -9.45 12.73
C ILE A 335 -28.59 -9.41 11.80
N ASP A 336 -29.48 -8.45 12.01
CA ASP A 336 -30.65 -8.32 11.14
C ASP A 336 -30.31 -7.66 9.81
N LYS A 337 -31.30 -7.60 8.91
CA LYS A 337 -31.20 -6.97 7.58
C LYS A 337 -30.74 -5.51 7.56
N TYR A 338 -30.78 -4.81 8.69
CA TYR A 338 -30.34 -3.40 8.81
C TYR A 338 -28.95 -3.27 9.47
N GLY A 339 -28.31 -4.39 9.82
CA GLY A 339 -26.99 -4.39 10.45
C GLY A 339 -27.02 -4.27 11.97
N PHE A 340 -28.19 -4.39 12.59
CA PHE A 340 -28.31 -4.34 14.05
C PHE A 340 -28.08 -5.72 14.66
N TYR A 341 -27.26 -5.73 15.71
CA TYR A 341 -27.07 -6.89 16.57
C TYR A 341 -28.38 -7.27 17.29
N ARG A 342 -28.71 -8.56 17.33
CA ARG A 342 -29.95 -9.10 17.92
C ARG A 342 -29.75 -10.08 19.06
N GLU A 343 -28.85 -11.05 18.90
CA GLU A 343 -28.60 -12.10 19.90
C GLU A 343 -27.21 -12.71 19.67
N ASN A 344 -26.54 -13.19 20.72
CA ASN A 344 -25.27 -13.91 20.64
C ASN A 344 -25.32 -15.25 21.39
N THR A 345 -24.48 -16.19 20.99
CA THR A 345 -24.24 -17.43 21.72
C THR A 345 -22.86 -18.00 21.37
N VAL A 346 -22.55 -19.21 21.86
CA VAL A 346 -21.32 -19.94 21.53
C VAL A 346 -21.69 -21.36 21.10
N PHE A 347 -21.07 -21.81 20.01
CA PHE A 347 -21.18 -23.17 19.50
C PHE A 347 -19.90 -23.95 19.79
N PHE A 348 -20.03 -25.07 20.49
CA PHE A 348 -18.94 -26.02 20.72
C PHE A 348 -19.06 -27.15 19.70
N LEU A 349 -18.54 -26.92 18.49
CA LEU A 349 -18.82 -27.74 17.30
C LEU A 349 -17.64 -28.60 16.80
N VAL A 350 -16.43 -28.38 17.29
CA VAL A 350 -15.24 -29.16 16.85
C VAL A 350 -15.22 -30.55 17.49
N GLU A 351 -15.45 -31.59 16.69
CA GLU A 351 -15.54 -33.00 17.13
C GLU A 351 -14.30 -33.48 17.90
N ALA A 352 -13.11 -33.07 17.48
CA ALA A 352 -11.86 -33.48 18.13
C ALA A 352 -11.65 -32.83 19.53
N MET A 353 -12.44 -31.82 19.88
CA MET A 353 -12.25 -31.01 21.10
C MET A 353 -13.48 -30.98 22.02
N HIS A 354 -14.68 -31.21 21.48
CA HIS A 354 -15.94 -31.07 22.19
C HIS A 354 -16.70 -32.39 22.23
N ASN A 355 -17.49 -32.59 23.28
CA ASN A 355 -18.24 -33.84 23.45
C ASN A 355 -19.52 -33.86 22.60
N PRO A 356 -20.11 -35.06 22.32
CA PRO A 356 -21.30 -35.18 21.48
C PRO A 356 -22.50 -34.36 21.94
N ARG A 357 -22.69 -34.17 23.26
CA ARG A 357 -23.79 -33.37 23.81
C ARG A 357 -23.63 -31.88 23.48
N GLN A 358 -22.41 -31.37 23.51
CA GLN A 358 -22.09 -29.99 23.13
C GLN A 358 -22.35 -29.74 21.65
N ILE A 359 -21.99 -30.70 20.79
CA ILE A 359 -22.19 -30.62 19.34
C ILE A 359 -23.69 -30.64 19.01
N GLN A 360 -24.45 -31.52 19.67
CA GLN A 360 -25.91 -31.55 19.53
C GLN A 360 -26.56 -30.25 20.01
N ASP A 361 -26.14 -29.71 21.16
CA ASP A 361 -26.62 -28.41 21.66
C ASP A 361 -26.31 -27.26 20.67
N ALA A 362 -25.13 -27.26 20.05
CA ALA A 362 -24.81 -26.31 18.98
C ALA A 362 -25.74 -26.45 17.77
N ARG A 363 -26.08 -27.69 17.38
CA ARG A 363 -27.00 -27.95 16.27
C ARG A 363 -28.40 -27.43 16.58
N ASP A 364 -28.92 -27.74 17.76
CA ASP A 364 -30.25 -27.32 18.19
C ASP A 364 -30.36 -25.79 18.27
N LYS A 365 -29.30 -25.13 18.79
CA LYS A 365 -29.21 -23.66 18.81
C LYS A 365 -29.15 -23.07 17.41
N PHE A 366 -28.36 -23.64 16.49
CA PHE A 366 -28.28 -23.20 15.11
C PHE A 366 -29.67 -23.20 14.45
N LEU A 367 -30.39 -24.32 14.52
CA LEU A 367 -31.73 -24.46 13.95
C LEU A 367 -32.74 -23.48 14.57
N LYS A 368 -32.66 -23.30 15.89
CA LYS A 368 -33.49 -22.32 16.61
C LYS A 368 -33.24 -20.90 16.12
N LEU A 369 -31.98 -20.48 15.99
CA LEU A 369 -31.63 -19.13 15.55
C LEU A 369 -32.01 -18.89 14.09
N VAL A 370 -31.73 -19.86 13.20
CA VAL A 370 -32.09 -19.80 11.78
C VAL A 370 -33.59 -19.57 11.61
N LYS A 371 -34.42 -20.34 12.33
CA LYS A 371 -35.87 -20.21 12.28
C LYS A 371 -36.39 -18.94 12.96
N LYS A 372 -35.87 -18.60 14.15
CA LYS A 372 -36.34 -17.45 14.94
C LYS A 372 -36.14 -16.12 14.22
N TYR A 373 -35.03 -15.97 13.51
CA TYR A 373 -34.62 -14.71 12.89
C TYR A 373 -34.74 -14.70 11.36
N ASP A 374 -35.30 -15.76 10.77
CA ASP A 374 -35.38 -15.93 9.31
C ASP A 374 -34.02 -15.64 8.64
N ILE A 375 -32.99 -16.38 9.09
CA ILE A 375 -31.61 -16.17 8.64
C ILE A 375 -31.52 -16.51 7.15
N ASN A 376 -31.03 -15.56 6.36
CA ASN A 376 -30.83 -15.75 4.93
C ASN A 376 -29.44 -16.32 4.63
N ILE A 377 -28.44 -15.90 5.41
CA ILE A 377 -27.03 -16.18 5.17
C ILE A 377 -26.28 -16.47 6.47
N VAL A 378 -25.41 -17.47 6.45
CA VAL A 378 -24.41 -17.73 7.51
C VAL A 378 -23.05 -17.21 7.05
N SER A 379 -22.46 -16.26 7.76
CA SER A 379 -21.07 -15.84 7.50
C SER A 379 -20.12 -16.60 8.41
N ILE A 380 -19.03 -17.12 7.86
CA ILE A 380 -18.03 -17.90 8.61
C ILE A 380 -16.67 -17.23 8.41
N GLY A 381 -16.01 -16.83 9.50
CA GLY A 381 -14.63 -16.34 9.45
C GLY A 381 -13.67 -17.38 8.87
N ASN A 382 -12.66 -16.95 8.11
CA ASN A 382 -11.67 -17.84 7.48
C ASN A 382 -10.49 -18.21 8.40
N GLY A 383 -10.60 -17.97 9.70
CA GLY A 383 -9.54 -18.22 10.66
C GLY A 383 -9.44 -19.65 11.17
N THR A 384 -9.03 -19.71 12.44
CA THR A 384 -8.75 -20.97 13.13
C THR A 384 -10.04 -21.76 13.38
N ALA A 385 -10.08 -23.03 12.99
CA ALA A 385 -11.26 -23.90 13.04
C ALA A 385 -12.39 -23.54 12.05
N SER A 386 -12.10 -22.69 11.06
CA SER A 386 -13.07 -22.30 10.02
C SER A 386 -13.59 -23.48 9.23
N ARG A 387 -12.74 -24.48 8.97
CA ARG A 387 -13.10 -25.68 8.22
C ARG A 387 -14.08 -26.59 8.97
N GLU A 388 -13.84 -26.79 10.25
CA GLU A 388 -14.70 -27.57 11.13
C GLU A 388 -16.06 -26.87 11.26
N THR A 389 -16.05 -25.54 11.36
CA THR A 389 -17.27 -24.72 11.38
C THR A 389 -18.03 -24.79 10.06
N GLU A 390 -17.33 -24.70 8.94
CA GLU A 390 -17.91 -24.87 7.59
C GLU A 390 -18.57 -26.24 7.44
N THR A 391 -17.87 -27.31 7.83
CA THR A 391 -18.37 -28.69 7.76
C THR A 391 -19.65 -28.85 8.57
N PHE A 392 -19.64 -28.34 9.80
CA PHE A 392 -20.80 -28.36 10.68
C PHE A 392 -22.01 -27.65 10.06
N VAL A 393 -21.82 -26.45 9.52
CA VAL A 393 -22.89 -25.66 8.89
C VAL A 393 -23.40 -26.33 7.61
N ALA A 394 -22.51 -26.76 6.73
CA ALA A 394 -22.86 -27.39 5.46
C ALA A 394 -23.68 -28.68 5.67
N ASN A 395 -23.27 -29.52 6.61
CA ASN A 395 -23.99 -30.75 6.94
C ASN A 395 -25.41 -30.47 7.43
N ILE A 396 -25.59 -29.51 8.36
CA ILE A 396 -26.92 -29.15 8.86
C ILE A 396 -27.80 -28.61 7.72
N ILE A 397 -27.27 -27.73 6.87
CA ILE A 397 -28.03 -27.17 5.73
C ILE A 397 -28.51 -28.29 4.81
N LYS A 398 -27.66 -29.27 4.52
CA LYS A 398 -27.95 -30.39 3.63
C LYS A 398 -28.95 -31.38 4.24
N GLU A 399 -28.73 -31.79 5.48
CA GLU A 399 -29.56 -32.76 6.19
C GLU A 399 -30.98 -32.23 6.45
N GLU A 400 -31.09 -30.97 6.89
CA GLU A 400 -32.36 -30.31 7.20
C GLU A 400 -32.99 -29.62 5.98
N LYS A 401 -32.34 -29.68 4.81
CA LYS A 401 -32.77 -29.08 3.54
C LYS A 401 -33.13 -27.60 3.68
N LEU A 402 -32.29 -26.86 4.41
CA LEU A 402 -32.52 -25.44 4.67
C LEU A 402 -32.28 -24.61 3.40
N SER A 403 -33.05 -23.53 3.23
CA SER A 403 -32.85 -22.55 2.15
C SER A 403 -31.67 -21.60 2.41
N VAL A 404 -31.20 -21.54 3.67
CA VAL A 404 -30.07 -20.70 4.07
C VAL A 404 -28.80 -21.12 3.34
N LYS A 405 -28.00 -20.13 2.94
CA LYS A 405 -26.67 -20.34 2.33
C LYS A 405 -25.57 -19.88 3.29
N TYR A 406 -24.33 -20.29 3.02
CA TYR A 406 -23.19 -19.79 3.78
C TYR A 406 -22.12 -19.20 2.86
N LEU A 407 -21.24 -18.37 3.43
CA LEU A 407 -20.01 -17.94 2.77
C LEU A 407 -18.86 -17.81 3.75
N ILE A 408 -17.65 -17.94 3.23
CA ILE A 408 -16.41 -17.74 3.96
C ILE A 408 -15.98 -16.28 3.81
N VAL A 409 -15.80 -15.60 4.94
CA VAL A 409 -15.49 -14.18 5.03
C VAL A 409 -14.06 -14.03 5.54
N ASN A 410 -13.32 -13.09 4.94
CA ASN A 410 -12.02 -12.72 5.48
C ASN A 410 -12.23 -12.11 6.88
N GLU A 411 -11.66 -12.71 7.92
CA GLU A 411 -11.73 -12.21 9.29
C GLU A 411 -10.56 -11.30 9.68
N ALA A 412 -9.59 -11.08 8.78
CA ALA A 412 -8.43 -10.23 9.06
C ALA A 412 -8.87 -8.86 9.60
N GLY A 413 -8.29 -8.46 10.73
CA GLY A 413 -8.63 -7.24 11.43
C GLY A 413 -9.90 -7.29 12.29
N ALA A 414 -10.67 -8.39 12.30
CA ALA A 414 -11.86 -8.51 13.17
C ALA A 414 -11.49 -8.52 14.65
N SER A 415 -10.37 -9.16 15.01
CA SER A 415 -9.80 -9.11 16.36
C SER A 415 -9.35 -7.70 16.74
N VAL A 416 -8.69 -6.98 15.82
CA VAL A 416 -8.26 -5.59 16.00
C VAL A 416 -9.46 -4.67 16.21
N TYR A 417 -10.51 -4.81 15.39
CA TYR A 417 -11.78 -4.10 15.62
C TYR A 417 -12.37 -4.44 16.98
N SER A 418 -12.47 -5.71 17.34
CA SER A 418 -13.15 -6.14 18.56
C SER A 418 -12.56 -5.54 19.86
N ALA A 419 -11.24 -5.35 19.87
CA ALA A 419 -10.50 -4.74 20.97
C ALA A 419 -10.38 -3.20 20.86
N SER A 420 -10.90 -2.60 19.78
CA SER A 420 -10.79 -1.18 19.51
C SER A 420 -11.74 -0.33 20.38
N LYS A 421 -11.40 0.96 20.50
CA LYS A 421 -12.29 1.94 21.15
C LYS A 421 -13.63 2.08 20.42
N ILE A 422 -13.66 1.98 19.09
CA ILE A 422 -14.91 2.10 18.34
C ILE A 422 -15.85 0.93 18.64
N ALA A 423 -15.34 -0.31 18.70
CA ALA A 423 -16.17 -1.45 19.04
C ALA A 423 -16.65 -1.40 20.50
N ALA A 424 -15.83 -0.89 21.43
CA ALA A 424 -16.24 -0.65 22.81
C ALA A 424 -17.31 0.45 22.93
N GLU A 425 -17.25 1.50 22.10
CA GLU A 425 -18.29 2.53 22.02
C GLU A 425 -19.59 1.99 21.38
N GLU A 426 -19.50 1.14 20.35
CA GLU A 426 -20.66 0.52 19.68
C GLU A 426 -21.34 -0.55 20.56
N PHE A 427 -20.55 -1.32 21.32
CA PHE A 427 -21.02 -2.49 22.08
C PHE A 427 -20.38 -2.57 23.48
N PRO A 428 -20.70 -1.62 24.38
CA PRO A 428 -20.07 -1.53 25.69
C PRO A 428 -20.30 -2.77 26.55
N ASP A 429 -21.50 -3.36 26.47
CA ASP A 429 -21.92 -4.48 27.31
C ASP A 429 -21.59 -5.86 26.72
N LEU A 430 -21.02 -5.93 25.51
CA LEU A 430 -20.67 -7.19 24.86
C LEU A 430 -19.21 -7.56 25.10
N ASP A 431 -18.96 -8.86 25.28
CA ASP A 431 -17.60 -9.41 25.32
C ASP A 431 -16.84 -9.13 24.01
N VAL A 432 -15.52 -8.96 24.11
CA VAL A 432 -14.63 -8.68 22.98
C VAL A 432 -14.83 -9.70 21.87
N THR A 433 -14.94 -10.99 22.18
CA THR A 433 -15.05 -12.03 21.15
C THR A 433 -16.35 -11.97 20.36
N VAL A 434 -17.45 -11.53 20.97
CA VAL A 434 -18.74 -11.34 20.28
C VAL A 434 -18.67 -10.18 19.29
N ARG A 435 -17.93 -9.12 19.61
CA ARG A 435 -17.73 -7.97 18.71
C ARG A 435 -17.01 -8.40 17.42
N GLY A 436 -16.08 -9.35 17.52
CA GLY A 436 -15.43 -9.96 16.36
C GLY A 436 -16.42 -10.64 15.41
N ALA A 437 -17.29 -11.50 15.95
CA ALA A 437 -18.35 -12.15 15.18
C ALA A 437 -19.32 -11.15 14.52
N ILE A 438 -19.69 -10.07 15.24
CA ILE A 438 -20.51 -8.99 14.68
C ILE A 438 -19.83 -8.36 13.46
N SER A 439 -18.52 -8.08 13.54
CA SER A 439 -17.77 -7.51 12.42
C SER A 439 -17.76 -8.43 11.21
N ILE A 440 -17.52 -9.73 11.42
CA ILE A 440 -17.54 -10.74 10.33
C ILE A 440 -18.89 -10.75 9.60
N GLY A 441 -20.01 -10.65 10.33
CA GLY A 441 -21.32 -10.61 9.70
C GLY A 441 -21.68 -9.27 9.05
N ARG A 442 -21.24 -8.14 9.60
CA ARG A 442 -21.48 -6.83 8.98
C ARG A 442 -20.69 -6.64 7.68
N ARG A 443 -19.49 -7.24 7.56
CA ARG A 443 -18.67 -7.19 6.35
C ARG A 443 -19.40 -7.67 5.11
N ILE A 444 -20.28 -8.66 5.21
CA ILE A 444 -21.00 -9.16 4.03
C ILE A 444 -22.17 -8.25 3.64
N GLN A 445 -22.74 -7.54 4.61
CA GLN A 445 -23.84 -6.61 4.37
C GLN A 445 -23.33 -5.33 3.70
N ASP A 446 -22.20 -4.80 4.19
CA ASP A 446 -21.49 -3.70 3.54
C ASP A 446 -19.99 -3.76 3.90
N PRO A 447 -19.12 -4.27 2.98
CA PRO A 447 -17.69 -4.38 3.22
C PRO A 447 -17.04 -3.03 3.53
N LEU A 448 -17.40 -1.98 2.79
CA LEU A 448 -16.83 -0.65 2.98
C LEU A 448 -17.17 -0.10 4.37
N ALA A 449 -18.45 -0.11 4.74
CA ALA A 449 -18.89 0.50 6.01
C ALA A 449 -18.31 -0.18 7.25
N GLU A 450 -17.96 -1.47 7.15
CA GLU A 450 -17.38 -2.23 8.25
C GLU A 450 -15.84 -2.21 8.25
N LEU A 451 -15.19 -2.35 7.09
CA LEU A 451 -13.72 -2.39 7.01
C LEU A 451 -13.06 -1.05 7.36
N VAL A 452 -13.71 0.09 7.09
CA VAL A 452 -13.21 1.42 7.49
C VAL A 452 -13.13 1.64 9.00
N LYS A 453 -13.72 0.75 9.80
CA LYS A 453 -13.62 0.80 11.27
C LYS A 453 -12.33 0.18 11.79
N ILE A 454 -11.57 -0.48 10.92
CA ILE A 454 -10.36 -1.22 11.24
C ILE A 454 -9.16 -0.37 10.84
N ASP A 455 -8.09 -0.46 11.63
CA ASP A 455 -6.79 0.08 11.24
C ASP A 455 -6.36 -0.51 9.87
N PRO A 456 -6.09 0.32 8.83
CA PRO A 456 -5.91 -0.16 7.46
C PRO A 456 -4.84 -1.25 7.31
N LYS A 457 -3.70 -1.16 8.02
CA LYS A 457 -2.66 -2.21 8.03
C LYS A 457 -3.10 -3.55 8.61
N SER A 458 -4.19 -3.57 9.36
CA SER A 458 -4.73 -4.77 10.00
C SER A 458 -5.74 -5.51 9.11
N ILE A 459 -6.14 -4.94 7.96
CA ILE A 459 -7.11 -5.53 7.04
C ILE A 459 -6.53 -6.74 6.28
N GLY A 460 -5.21 -6.93 6.30
CA GLY A 460 -4.55 -8.08 5.69
C GLY A 460 -4.58 -7.99 4.16
N VAL A 461 -3.81 -7.06 3.61
CA VAL A 461 -3.90 -6.64 2.19
C VAL A 461 -2.83 -7.26 1.30
N GLY A 462 -1.90 -8.02 1.88
CA GLY A 462 -0.96 -8.81 1.11
C GLY A 462 0.14 -9.47 1.92
N MET A 463 0.97 -10.24 1.21
CA MET A 463 2.13 -10.93 1.78
C MET A 463 3.23 -9.92 2.12
N TYR A 464 3.96 -10.13 3.20
CA TYR A 464 5.02 -9.23 3.68
C TYR A 464 4.57 -7.80 4.04
N GLN A 465 3.27 -7.57 4.26
CA GLN A 465 2.76 -6.25 4.66
C GLN A 465 3.41 -5.70 5.94
N HIS A 466 3.93 -6.56 6.81
CA HIS A 466 4.63 -6.18 8.04
C HIS A 466 6.14 -5.96 7.85
N ASP A 467 6.66 -6.27 6.67
CA ASP A 467 8.08 -6.19 6.33
C ASP A 467 8.42 -4.96 5.47
N VAL A 468 7.40 -4.18 5.08
CA VAL A 468 7.56 -2.89 4.40
C VAL A 468 7.53 -1.73 5.41
N ASN A 469 7.93 -0.54 4.98
CA ASN A 469 7.81 0.69 5.74
C ASN A 469 6.34 0.93 6.17
N GLN A 470 6.08 0.80 7.47
CA GLN A 470 4.73 0.87 8.03
C GLN A 470 4.11 2.26 7.92
N SER A 471 4.91 3.33 7.94
CA SER A 471 4.39 4.69 7.79
C SER A 471 3.91 4.95 6.37
N LYS A 472 4.72 4.60 5.37
CA LYS A 472 4.36 4.71 3.95
C LYS A 472 3.15 3.82 3.61
N LEU A 473 3.08 2.63 4.23
CA LEU A 473 1.94 1.72 4.09
C LEU A 473 0.66 2.34 4.66
N ASP A 474 0.67 2.78 5.92
CA ASP A 474 -0.50 3.34 6.60
C ASP A 474 -1.08 4.52 5.80
N GLU A 475 -0.23 5.45 5.38
CA GLU A 475 -0.61 6.59 4.54
C GLU A 475 -1.22 6.14 3.20
N SER A 476 -0.58 5.18 2.52
CA SER A 476 -1.05 4.67 1.24
C SER A 476 -2.42 3.99 1.33
N LEU A 477 -2.65 3.20 2.38
CA LEU A 477 -3.92 2.50 2.58
C LEU A 477 -5.04 3.46 3.02
N ASP A 478 -4.74 4.46 3.84
CA ASP A 478 -5.70 5.51 4.22
C ASP A 478 -6.14 6.34 3.01
N ASN A 479 -5.21 6.65 2.11
CA ASN A 479 -5.52 7.30 0.83
C ASN A 479 -6.45 6.45 -0.04
N VAL A 480 -6.24 5.13 -0.10
CA VAL A 480 -7.14 4.21 -0.83
C VAL A 480 -8.53 4.17 -0.20
N ILE A 481 -8.61 4.10 1.12
CA ILE A 481 -9.90 4.13 1.82
C ILE A 481 -10.63 5.44 1.52
N SER A 482 -9.95 6.57 1.65
CA SER A 482 -10.49 7.89 1.35
C SER A 482 -10.97 7.96 -0.10
N HIS A 483 -10.19 7.48 -1.05
CA HIS A 483 -10.59 7.40 -2.46
C HIS A 483 -11.89 6.60 -2.63
N VAL A 484 -11.94 5.37 -2.11
CA VAL A 484 -13.12 4.50 -2.26
C VAL A 484 -14.36 5.09 -1.57
N VAL A 485 -14.20 5.62 -0.36
CA VAL A 485 -15.30 6.25 0.41
C VAL A 485 -15.86 7.46 -0.32
N ASN A 486 -15.02 8.32 -0.90
CA ASN A 486 -15.49 9.48 -1.65
C ASN A 486 -16.05 9.10 -3.03
N ASN A 487 -15.52 8.03 -3.66
CA ASN A 487 -16.08 7.48 -4.89
C ASN A 487 -17.52 6.97 -4.69
N VAL A 488 -17.75 6.19 -3.63
CA VAL A 488 -19.08 5.67 -3.28
C VAL A 488 -19.99 6.75 -2.69
N GLY A 489 -19.44 7.64 -1.87
CA GLY A 489 -20.17 8.60 -1.03
C GLY A 489 -20.79 7.94 0.20
N ALA A 490 -21.30 8.75 1.13
CA ALA A 490 -21.88 8.26 2.38
C ALA A 490 -23.27 8.85 2.65
N ASN A 491 -24.22 8.00 3.06
CA ASN A 491 -25.49 8.48 3.60
C ASN A 491 -25.25 9.05 5.00
N ILE A 492 -25.35 10.38 5.14
CA ILE A 492 -25.07 11.07 6.41
C ILE A 492 -25.97 10.60 7.55
N ASN A 493 -27.18 10.14 7.24
CA ASN A 493 -28.16 9.70 8.24
C ASN A 493 -27.90 8.29 8.77
N THR A 494 -27.13 7.46 8.07
CA THR A 494 -26.84 6.07 8.51
C THR A 494 -25.34 5.79 8.72
N ALA A 495 -24.45 6.58 8.12
CA ALA A 495 -23.01 6.36 8.20
C ALA A 495 -22.48 6.42 9.65
N SER A 496 -21.50 5.56 9.95
CA SER A 496 -20.73 5.62 11.21
C SER A 496 -19.79 6.83 11.19
N TRP A 497 -19.31 7.26 12.37
CA TRP A 497 -18.32 8.33 12.43
C TRP A 497 -16.99 7.91 11.75
N ALA A 498 -16.66 6.62 11.74
CA ALA A 498 -15.46 6.11 11.06
C ALA A 498 -15.57 6.25 9.54
N LEU A 499 -16.71 5.87 8.95
CA LEU A 499 -16.93 6.08 7.51
C LEU A 499 -16.89 7.58 7.16
N LEU A 500 -17.54 8.41 7.98
CA LEU A 500 -17.56 9.86 7.77
C LEU A 500 -16.17 10.49 7.88
N SER A 501 -15.25 9.98 8.70
CA SER A 501 -13.90 10.56 8.82
C SER A 501 -13.01 10.39 7.60
N HIS A 502 -13.42 9.56 6.62
CA HIS A 502 -12.73 9.43 5.33
C HIS A 502 -13.40 10.24 4.21
N ILE A 503 -14.51 10.92 4.50
CA ILE A 503 -15.12 11.85 3.53
C ILE A 503 -14.27 13.12 3.47
N SER A 504 -14.06 13.60 2.25
CA SER A 504 -13.34 14.84 1.95
C SER A 504 -13.80 15.99 2.87
N GLY A 505 -12.86 16.66 3.52
CA GLY A 505 -13.13 17.79 4.41
C GLY A 505 -13.63 17.43 5.81
N ILE A 506 -13.83 16.15 6.14
CA ILE A 506 -14.31 15.70 7.44
C ILE A 506 -13.17 15.15 8.28
N LYS A 507 -12.77 15.88 9.32
CA LYS A 507 -11.86 15.37 10.36
C LYS A 507 -12.62 14.48 11.35
N LYS A 508 -11.90 13.60 12.05
CA LYS A 508 -12.46 12.70 13.08
C LYS A 508 -13.40 13.39 14.09
N THR A 509 -13.04 14.58 14.56
CA THR A 509 -13.88 15.36 15.50
C THR A 509 -15.19 15.82 14.87
N VAL A 510 -15.14 16.30 13.63
CA VAL A 510 -16.33 16.70 12.86
C VAL A 510 -17.22 15.49 12.58
N ALA A 511 -16.63 14.35 12.21
CA ALA A 511 -17.39 13.10 12.00
C ALA A 511 -18.18 12.69 13.25
N LYS A 512 -17.59 12.75 14.45
CA LYS A 512 -18.30 12.50 15.71
C LYS A 512 -19.42 13.52 15.93
N ASN A 513 -19.13 14.80 15.73
CA ASN A 513 -20.14 15.87 15.88
C ASN A 513 -21.33 15.72 14.91
N ILE A 514 -21.12 15.21 13.69
CA ILE A 514 -22.21 14.91 12.74
C ILE A 514 -23.12 13.83 13.33
N VAL A 515 -22.53 12.76 13.89
CA VAL A 515 -23.28 11.67 14.51
C VAL A 515 -24.06 12.16 15.73
N ASP A 516 -23.43 12.99 16.57
CA ASP A 516 -24.05 13.53 17.78
C ASP A 516 -25.17 14.52 17.43
N TYR A 517 -24.97 15.40 16.44
CA TYR A 517 -26.02 16.27 15.93
C TYR A 517 -27.24 15.47 15.47
N ARG A 518 -27.04 14.39 14.71
CA ARG A 518 -28.12 13.48 14.28
C ARG A 518 -28.85 12.82 15.45
N LYS A 519 -28.14 12.41 16.51
CA LYS A 519 -28.75 11.82 17.71
C LYS A 519 -29.63 12.83 18.45
N GLU A 520 -29.20 14.08 18.52
CA GLU A 520 -29.90 15.15 19.25
C GLU A 520 -31.04 15.77 18.45
N ASN A 521 -30.89 15.91 17.12
CA ASN A 521 -31.80 16.69 16.26
C ASN A 521 -32.60 15.83 15.27
N GLY A 522 -32.35 14.52 15.23
CA GLY A 522 -32.90 13.61 14.23
C GLY A 522 -32.15 13.65 12.89
N ASN A 523 -32.72 13.00 11.88
CA ASN A 523 -32.12 12.89 10.55
C ASN A 523 -31.97 14.27 9.88
N PHE A 524 -30.86 14.44 9.17
CA PHE A 524 -30.66 15.55 8.24
C PHE A 524 -31.69 15.46 7.11
N LYS A 525 -32.36 16.58 6.83
CA LYS A 525 -33.37 16.71 5.78
C LYS A 525 -32.83 17.33 4.50
N ASN A 526 -31.77 18.12 4.61
CA ASN A 526 -31.09 18.72 3.46
C ASN A 526 -29.63 19.03 3.78
N ARG A 527 -28.77 19.17 2.76
CA ARG A 527 -27.33 19.40 2.97
C ARG A 527 -27.04 20.71 3.71
N LYS A 528 -27.86 21.74 3.58
CA LYS A 528 -27.66 23.03 4.29
C LYS A 528 -27.66 22.86 5.81
N GLN A 529 -28.33 21.85 6.35
CA GLN A 529 -28.30 21.57 7.80
C GLN A 529 -26.93 21.13 8.31
N ILE A 530 -26.03 20.65 7.44
CA ILE A 530 -24.65 20.26 7.81
C ILE A 530 -23.86 21.45 8.37
N LEU A 531 -24.14 22.68 7.91
CA LEU A 531 -23.54 23.91 8.44
C LEU A 531 -23.90 24.19 9.92
N LYS A 532 -24.92 23.52 10.46
CA LYS A 532 -25.31 23.64 11.88
C LYS A 532 -24.47 22.75 12.79
N VAL A 533 -23.68 21.83 12.22
CA VAL A 533 -22.83 20.91 12.98
C VAL A 533 -21.60 21.65 13.52
N LYS A 534 -21.31 21.48 14.80
CA LYS A 534 -20.14 22.07 15.45
C LYS A 534 -18.85 21.68 14.73
N GLY A 535 -18.04 22.68 14.37
CA GLY A 535 -16.77 22.49 13.68
C GLY A 535 -16.86 22.40 12.16
N VAL A 536 -18.07 22.48 11.57
CA VAL A 536 -18.25 22.63 10.12
C VAL A 536 -18.25 24.11 9.76
N GLY A 537 -17.14 24.58 9.20
CA GLY A 537 -17.05 25.91 8.57
C GLY A 537 -17.38 25.87 7.07
N PRO A 538 -17.45 27.03 6.40
CA PRO A 538 -17.76 27.11 4.96
C PRO A 538 -16.84 26.26 4.09
N LYS A 539 -15.52 26.27 4.36
CA LYS A 539 -14.54 25.47 3.61
C LYS A 539 -14.77 23.97 3.82
N ALA A 540 -14.96 23.52 5.06
CA ALA A 540 -15.24 22.11 5.33
C ALA A 540 -16.53 21.65 4.64
N TYR A 541 -17.58 22.49 4.68
CA TYR A 541 -18.84 22.22 3.99
C TYR A 541 -18.66 22.08 2.47
N GLU A 542 -17.92 23.01 1.83
CA GLU A 542 -17.56 22.92 0.40
C GLU A 542 -16.88 21.58 0.11
N GLN A 543 -15.89 21.18 0.91
CA GLN A 543 -15.14 19.97 0.65
C GLN A 543 -15.95 18.68 0.82
N MET A 544 -16.99 18.66 1.68
CA MET A 544 -17.72 17.42 2.02
C MET A 544 -19.09 17.28 1.33
N ALA A 545 -19.77 18.38 1.00
CA ALA A 545 -21.20 18.35 0.73
C ALA A 545 -21.57 17.46 -0.46
N GLY A 546 -20.77 17.47 -1.53
CA GLY A 546 -21.00 16.64 -2.73
C GLY A 546 -20.80 15.13 -2.52
N PHE A 547 -20.13 14.72 -1.44
CA PHE A 547 -19.85 13.32 -1.10
C PHE A 547 -20.86 12.73 -0.12
N LEU A 548 -21.64 13.58 0.55
CA LEU A 548 -22.67 13.19 1.50
C LEU A 548 -24.03 13.18 0.83
N VAL A 549 -24.82 12.13 1.06
CA VAL A 549 -26.15 12.02 0.47
C VAL A 549 -27.24 11.90 1.52
N ILE A 550 -28.43 12.36 1.16
CA ILE A 550 -29.65 12.30 1.97
C ILE A 550 -30.76 11.69 1.11
N PRO A 551 -30.91 10.35 1.08
CA PRO A 551 -31.86 9.69 0.19
C PRO A 551 -33.32 10.11 0.40
N GLU A 552 -33.73 10.30 1.65
CA GLU A 552 -35.07 10.76 2.05
C GLU A 552 -35.10 12.28 2.30
N GLY A 553 -34.28 13.03 1.59
CA GLY A 553 -34.13 14.48 1.76
C GLY A 553 -35.31 15.27 1.16
N GLU A 554 -35.47 16.51 1.61
CA GLU A 554 -36.43 17.48 1.07
C GLU A 554 -36.08 17.91 -0.37
N ASN A 555 -34.79 17.89 -0.72
CA ASN A 555 -34.30 18.19 -2.06
C ASN A 555 -33.76 16.93 -2.72
N ILE A 556 -34.36 16.53 -3.85
CA ILE A 556 -33.95 15.35 -4.61
C ILE A 556 -32.47 15.39 -5.04
N LEU A 557 -31.90 16.58 -5.27
CA LEU A 557 -30.50 16.73 -5.64
C LEU A 557 -29.53 16.34 -4.50
N ASP A 558 -29.99 16.33 -3.23
CA ASP A 558 -29.20 15.85 -2.09
C ASP A 558 -28.97 14.33 -2.11
N ASN A 559 -29.70 13.59 -2.96
CA ASN A 559 -29.45 12.17 -3.23
C ASN A 559 -28.59 11.94 -4.48
N THR A 560 -27.91 12.97 -5.00
CA THR A 560 -27.03 12.88 -6.18
C THR A 560 -25.58 13.27 -5.87
N VAL A 561 -24.67 13.05 -6.82
CA VAL A 561 -23.28 13.52 -6.72
C VAL A 561 -23.11 15.02 -7.03
N ILE A 562 -24.19 15.69 -7.44
CA ILE A 562 -24.18 17.12 -7.81
C ILE A 562 -23.83 17.93 -6.57
N HIS A 563 -22.78 18.74 -6.66
CA HIS A 563 -22.40 19.62 -5.56
C HIS A 563 -23.43 20.75 -5.37
N PRO A 564 -23.72 21.21 -4.13
CA PRO A 564 -24.64 22.32 -3.91
C PRO A 564 -24.30 23.61 -4.67
N GLU A 565 -23.02 23.84 -5.00
CA GLU A 565 -22.59 24.98 -5.83
C GLU A 565 -23.13 24.92 -7.27
N SER A 566 -23.50 23.73 -7.75
CA SER A 566 -23.99 23.47 -9.10
C SER A 566 -25.51 23.26 -9.16
N TYR A 567 -26.25 23.49 -8.07
CA TYR A 567 -27.72 23.33 -8.07
C TYR A 567 -28.41 24.26 -9.06
N GLY A 568 -27.93 25.49 -9.21
CA GLY A 568 -28.46 26.41 -10.22
C GLY A 568 -28.28 25.89 -11.65
N ILE A 569 -27.21 25.14 -11.93
CA ILE A 569 -27.00 24.50 -13.24
C ILE A 569 -28.01 23.37 -13.45
N ALA A 570 -28.22 22.53 -12.43
CA ALA A 570 -29.21 21.45 -12.50
C ALA A 570 -30.63 21.99 -12.73
N GLU A 571 -31.03 23.02 -11.98
CA GLU A 571 -32.31 23.70 -12.13
C GLU A 571 -32.46 24.33 -13.54
N ALA A 572 -31.40 24.95 -14.06
CA ALA A 572 -31.42 25.52 -15.41
C ALA A 572 -31.55 24.45 -16.51
N ILE A 573 -30.88 23.30 -16.37
CA ILE A 573 -31.02 22.16 -17.29
C ILE A 573 -32.46 21.63 -17.26
N LEU A 574 -33.02 21.39 -16.07
CA LEU A 574 -34.39 20.92 -15.91
C LEU A 574 -35.40 21.93 -16.48
N GLY A 575 -35.17 23.22 -16.25
CA GLY A 575 -36.01 24.30 -16.80
C GLY A 575 -36.09 24.27 -18.33
N LYS A 576 -34.98 23.97 -19.03
CA LYS A 576 -34.95 23.86 -20.50
C LYS A 576 -35.82 22.73 -21.06
N ILE A 577 -36.05 21.67 -20.27
CA ILE A 577 -36.94 20.56 -20.65
C ILE A 577 -38.35 20.70 -20.07
N GLY A 578 -38.65 21.81 -19.39
CA GLY A 578 -39.95 22.12 -18.80
C GLY A 578 -40.22 21.41 -17.48
N PHE A 579 -39.18 21.23 -16.66
CA PHE A 579 -39.25 20.63 -15.33
C PHE A 579 -38.70 21.57 -14.26
N ASP A 580 -39.34 21.59 -13.09
CA ASP A 580 -38.75 22.04 -11.83
C ASP A 580 -38.36 20.82 -10.98
N LEU A 581 -37.82 21.04 -9.78
CA LEU A 581 -37.36 19.95 -8.90
C LEU A 581 -38.51 19.06 -8.40
N GLU A 582 -39.67 19.64 -8.11
CA GLU A 582 -40.84 18.89 -7.63
C GLU A 582 -41.39 17.97 -8.72
N LYS A 583 -41.55 18.50 -9.93
CA LYS A 583 -41.96 17.71 -11.08
C LYS A 583 -40.92 16.68 -11.48
N TYR A 584 -39.63 17.03 -11.41
CA TYR A 584 -38.55 16.08 -11.66
C TYR A 584 -38.62 14.89 -10.69
N ASN A 585 -38.90 15.13 -9.41
CA ASN A 585 -39.06 14.07 -8.41
C ASN A 585 -40.28 13.18 -8.66
N ASN A 586 -41.39 13.75 -9.10
CA ASN A 586 -42.64 13.01 -9.31
C ASN A 586 -42.69 12.29 -10.68
N GLU A 587 -41.97 12.79 -11.70
CA GLU A 587 -42.01 12.31 -13.09
C GLU A 587 -40.60 11.98 -13.63
N LEU A 588 -39.78 11.29 -12.82
CA LEU A 588 -38.38 10.97 -13.14
C LEU A 588 -38.17 10.36 -14.54
N ASP A 589 -38.96 9.35 -14.90
CA ASP A 589 -38.81 8.66 -16.18
C ASP A 589 -39.07 9.59 -17.37
N VAL A 590 -40.07 10.47 -17.25
CA VAL A 590 -40.42 11.44 -18.31
C VAL A 590 -39.32 12.49 -18.45
N ALA A 591 -38.81 12.99 -17.32
CA ALA A 591 -37.70 13.94 -17.33
C ALA A 591 -36.44 13.34 -17.96
N ARG A 592 -36.07 12.11 -17.57
CA ARG A 592 -34.90 11.40 -18.09
C ARG A 592 -35.01 11.11 -19.57
N GLU A 593 -36.19 10.74 -20.05
CA GLU A 593 -36.42 10.54 -21.49
C GLU A 593 -36.20 11.84 -22.27
N ARG A 594 -36.67 12.98 -21.76
CA ARG A 594 -36.40 14.29 -22.38
C ARG A 594 -34.91 14.66 -22.32
N LEU A 595 -34.25 14.38 -21.20
CA LEU A 595 -32.82 14.64 -21.04
C LEU A 595 -31.97 13.88 -22.07
N LYS A 596 -32.36 12.68 -22.52
CA LYS A 596 -31.58 11.92 -23.53
C LYS A 596 -31.31 12.70 -24.84
N SER A 597 -32.19 13.63 -25.20
CA SER A 597 -32.03 14.48 -26.40
C SER A 597 -31.44 15.86 -26.09
N PHE A 598 -31.04 16.12 -24.84
CA PHE A 598 -30.48 17.39 -24.40
C PHE A 598 -29.02 17.55 -24.85
N ASP A 599 -28.72 18.63 -25.57
CA ASP A 599 -27.36 18.99 -25.95
C ASP A 599 -26.68 19.82 -24.85
N TYR A 600 -26.05 19.11 -23.91
CA TYR A 600 -25.35 19.74 -22.79
C TYR A 600 -24.15 20.58 -23.25
N LYS A 601 -23.52 20.27 -24.40
CA LYS A 601 -22.38 21.04 -24.93
C LYS A 601 -22.83 22.41 -25.41
N LYS A 602 -23.93 22.43 -26.17
CA LYS A 602 -24.56 23.68 -26.62
C LYS A 602 -25.05 24.49 -25.43
N PHE A 603 -25.71 23.85 -24.46
CA PHE A 603 -26.16 24.52 -23.24
C PHE A 603 -25.02 25.16 -22.45
N ALA A 604 -23.91 24.44 -22.23
CA ALA A 604 -22.74 24.97 -21.53
C ALA A 604 -22.22 26.24 -22.21
N LYS A 605 -22.10 26.21 -23.55
CA LYS A 605 -21.64 27.35 -24.34
C LYS A 605 -22.59 28.55 -24.28
N GLU A 606 -23.90 28.32 -24.40
CA GLU A 606 -24.91 29.39 -24.41
C GLU A 606 -25.06 30.10 -23.06
N ASN A 607 -24.73 29.42 -21.95
CA ASN A 607 -24.88 29.95 -20.60
C ASN A 607 -23.52 30.27 -19.93
N GLU A 608 -22.42 30.20 -20.68
CA GLU A 608 -21.05 30.45 -20.19
C GLU A 608 -20.67 29.59 -18.97
N PHE A 609 -21.19 28.37 -18.90
CA PHE A 609 -20.87 27.42 -17.84
C PHE A 609 -19.68 26.54 -18.22
N GLY A 610 -18.95 26.06 -17.20
CA GLY A 610 -17.90 25.05 -17.36
C GLY A 610 -18.45 23.78 -18.01
N LEU A 611 -17.80 23.32 -19.09
CA LEU A 611 -18.28 22.19 -19.89
C LEU A 611 -18.33 20.88 -19.07
N GLU A 612 -17.28 20.61 -18.31
CA GLU A 612 -17.17 19.36 -17.55
C GLU A 612 -18.17 19.31 -16.39
N THR A 613 -18.36 20.42 -15.68
CA THR A 613 -19.37 20.56 -14.63
C THR A 613 -20.77 20.37 -15.19
N VAL A 614 -21.11 21.00 -16.31
CA VAL A 614 -22.42 20.83 -16.96
C VAL A 614 -22.63 19.37 -17.39
N LYS A 615 -21.61 18.73 -17.95
CA LYS A 615 -21.66 17.32 -18.33
C LYS A 615 -21.91 16.42 -17.12
N ASP A 616 -21.18 16.59 -16.02
CA ASP A 616 -21.34 15.79 -14.80
C ASP A 616 -22.74 15.98 -14.19
N VAL A 617 -23.23 17.23 -14.14
CA VAL A 617 -24.59 17.53 -13.66
C VAL A 617 -25.63 16.86 -14.54
N TYR A 618 -25.50 16.97 -15.86
CA TYR A 618 -26.39 16.32 -16.82
C TYR A 618 -26.40 14.79 -16.65
N GLU A 619 -25.23 14.16 -16.57
CA GLU A 619 -25.11 12.72 -16.37
C GLU A 619 -25.68 12.25 -15.02
N ALA A 620 -25.57 13.08 -13.98
CA ALA A 620 -26.17 12.80 -12.67
C ALA A 620 -27.70 12.91 -12.67
N LEU A 621 -28.30 13.78 -13.50
CA LEU A 621 -29.75 13.88 -13.67
C LEU A 621 -30.33 12.72 -14.50
N LEU A 622 -29.54 12.10 -15.37
CA LEU A 622 -30.01 11.00 -16.22
C LEU A 622 -30.26 9.68 -15.49
N LYS A 623 -29.70 9.49 -14.30
CA LYS A 623 -29.68 8.20 -13.60
C LYS A 623 -29.98 8.36 -12.11
N ASP A 624 -30.51 7.31 -11.51
CA ASP A 624 -30.55 7.24 -10.04
C ASP A 624 -29.13 7.18 -9.50
N ARG A 625 -28.95 7.58 -8.23
CA ARG A 625 -27.69 7.34 -7.56
C ARG A 625 -27.45 5.84 -7.49
N ARG A 626 -26.54 5.38 -8.33
CA ARG A 626 -26.04 4.02 -8.36
C ARG A 626 -24.83 3.94 -7.45
N ASP A 627 -24.82 2.94 -6.58
CA ASP A 627 -23.60 2.58 -5.86
C ASP A 627 -22.64 1.95 -6.88
N PRO A 628 -21.43 2.49 -7.10
CA PRO A 628 -20.50 1.94 -8.09
C PRO A 628 -20.10 0.48 -7.78
N ARG A 629 -20.35 0.00 -6.56
CA ARG A 629 -20.11 -1.39 -6.15
C ARG A 629 -21.15 -2.37 -6.68
N ASP A 630 -22.32 -1.89 -7.10
CA ASP A 630 -23.38 -2.75 -7.67
C ASP A 630 -22.99 -3.33 -9.05
N ASP A 631 -21.91 -2.84 -9.67
CA ASP A 631 -21.31 -3.39 -10.91
C ASP A 631 -20.37 -4.59 -10.66
N PHE A 632 -19.99 -4.86 -9.40
CA PHE A 632 -19.08 -5.95 -9.05
C PHE A 632 -19.83 -7.26 -8.83
N GLU A 633 -19.13 -8.38 -9.05
CA GLU A 633 -19.67 -9.72 -8.79
C GLU A 633 -20.04 -9.89 -7.32
N LYS A 634 -21.21 -10.48 -7.07
CA LYS A 634 -21.64 -10.82 -5.72
C LYS A 634 -20.85 -12.04 -5.22
N PRO A 635 -20.52 -12.10 -3.92
CA PRO A 635 -19.81 -13.24 -3.35
C PRO A 635 -20.51 -14.58 -3.63
N LEU A 636 -19.71 -15.62 -3.88
CA LEU A 636 -20.19 -16.98 -4.11
C LEU A 636 -20.85 -17.54 -2.83
N LEU A 637 -22.14 -17.84 -2.90
CA LEU A 637 -22.87 -18.48 -1.82
C LEU A 637 -22.78 -20.00 -1.95
N LYS A 638 -22.31 -20.67 -0.89
CA LYS A 638 -22.09 -22.12 -0.84
C LYS A 638 -23.21 -22.84 -0.08
N SER A 639 -23.33 -24.14 -0.34
CA SER A 639 -24.20 -25.06 0.41
C SER A 639 -23.64 -26.48 0.58
N ASP A 640 -22.44 -26.77 0.08
CA ASP A 640 -21.76 -28.05 0.23
C ASP A 640 -20.23 -27.83 0.34
N ILE A 641 -19.51 -28.82 0.85
CA ILE A 641 -18.10 -28.73 1.21
C ILE A 641 -17.18 -29.58 0.30
N LEU A 642 -16.02 -29.04 -0.09
CA LEU A 642 -15.01 -29.70 -0.93
C LEU A 642 -13.80 -30.15 -0.11
N ASN A 643 -13.50 -31.45 -0.02
CA ASN A 643 -12.33 -31.98 0.72
C ASN A 643 -11.10 -32.14 -0.19
N ILE A 644 -9.88 -31.92 0.33
CA ILE A 644 -8.63 -32.06 -0.41
C ILE A 644 -8.40 -33.50 -0.91
N ASP A 645 -8.87 -34.50 -0.16
CA ASP A 645 -8.78 -35.90 -0.56
C ASP A 645 -9.65 -36.23 -1.78
N ASN A 646 -10.62 -35.37 -2.08
CA ASN A 646 -11.49 -35.50 -3.24
C ASN A 646 -10.97 -34.69 -4.43
N LEU A 647 -9.81 -34.02 -4.31
CA LEU A 647 -9.23 -33.27 -5.40
C LEU A 647 -8.38 -34.17 -6.29
N GLU A 648 -8.75 -34.19 -7.55
CA GLU A 648 -8.00 -34.86 -8.61
C GLU A 648 -7.40 -33.83 -9.55
N VAL A 649 -6.19 -34.09 -10.03
CA VAL A 649 -5.56 -33.28 -11.06
C VAL A 649 -6.49 -33.25 -12.28
N GLY A 650 -6.84 -32.05 -12.71
CA GLY A 650 -7.75 -31.81 -13.80
C GLY A 650 -9.21 -31.55 -13.40
N MET A 651 -9.57 -31.63 -12.13
CA MET A 651 -10.89 -31.21 -11.64
C MET A 651 -11.09 -29.70 -11.85
N GLU A 652 -12.25 -29.30 -12.37
CA GLU A 652 -12.63 -27.90 -12.54
C GLU A 652 -13.49 -27.41 -11.38
N LEU A 653 -13.16 -26.22 -10.86
CA LEU A 653 -13.80 -25.61 -9.70
C LEU A 653 -13.98 -24.11 -9.94
N GLU A 654 -14.96 -23.52 -9.26
CA GLU A 654 -15.05 -22.07 -9.10
C GLU A 654 -14.42 -21.68 -7.76
N GLY A 655 -13.62 -20.62 -7.78
CA GLY A 655 -12.95 -20.10 -6.61
C GLY A 655 -12.96 -18.57 -6.58
N THR A 656 -12.81 -18.02 -5.38
CA THR A 656 -12.75 -16.57 -5.18
C THR A 656 -11.30 -16.14 -4.98
N VAL A 657 -10.85 -15.13 -5.72
CA VAL A 657 -9.52 -14.53 -5.55
C VAL A 657 -9.45 -13.88 -4.15
N ARG A 658 -8.57 -14.38 -3.27
CA ARG A 658 -8.35 -13.85 -1.93
C ARG A 658 -7.27 -12.78 -1.91
N ASN A 659 -6.22 -12.97 -2.70
CA ASN A 659 -5.08 -12.08 -2.74
C ASN A 659 -4.40 -12.16 -4.11
N VAL A 660 -3.98 -11.02 -4.65
CA VAL A 660 -3.19 -10.94 -5.89
C VAL A 660 -1.77 -10.52 -5.53
N VAL A 661 -0.79 -11.20 -6.13
CA VAL A 661 0.65 -10.96 -5.93
C VAL A 661 1.36 -10.92 -7.29
N LYS A 662 2.58 -10.39 -7.36
CA LYS A 662 3.29 -10.26 -8.64
C LYS A 662 3.55 -11.60 -9.36
N PHE A 663 3.64 -12.70 -8.62
CA PHE A 663 3.89 -14.03 -9.19
C PHE A 663 2.62 -14.88 -9.38
N GLY A 664 1.42 -14.36 -9.10
CA GLY A 664 0.18 -15.11 -9.22
C GLY A 664 -0.97 -14.59 -8.38
N ALA A 665 -1.90 -15.45 -8.03
CA ALA A 665 -3.02 -15.15 -7.14
C ALA A 665 -3.33 -16.34 -6.23
N PHE A 666 -3.77 -16.03 -5.01
CA PHE A 666 -4.27 -17.02 -4.05
C PHE A 666 -5.78 -17.10 -4.15
N ILE A 667 -6.30 -18.29 -4.41
CA ILE A 667 -7.71 -18.55 -4.71
C ILE A 667 -8.29 -19.46 -3.64
N ASP A 668 -9.38 -19.03 -3.03
CA ASP A 668 -10.20 -19.87 -2.16
C ASP A 668 -11.13 -20.74 -3.00
N ILE A 669 -10.81 -22.04 -3.07
CA ILE A 669 -11.61 -23.09 -3.71
C ILE A 669 -12.38 -23.95 -2.70
N GLY A 670 -12.51 -23.49 -1.45
CA GLY A 670 -13.13 -24.24 -0.36
C GLY A 670 -12.21 -25.25 0.33
N LEU A 671 -10.90 -25.00 0.32
CA LEU A 671 -9.91 -25.76 1.09
C LEU A 671 -9.50 -25.01 2.36
N LYS A 672 -8.78 -25.69 3.25
CA LYS A 672 -8.21 -25.07 4.47
C LYS A 672 -7.17 -23.98 4.14
N ASN A 673 -6.38 -24.18 3.09
CA ASN A 673 -5.40 -23.23 2.60
C ASN A 673 -5.81 -22.75 1.22
N ASP A 674 -5.54 -21.48 0.90
CA ASP A 674 -5.74 -20.97 -0.45
C ASP A 674 -4.82 -21.70 -1.45
N ALA A 675 -5.35 -21.95 -2.64
CA ALA A 675 -4.61 -22.57 -3.73
C ALA A 675 -3.93 -21.50 -4.59
N LEU A 676 -2.72 -21.80 -5.08
CA LEU A 676 -1.91 -20.84 -5.85
C LEU A 676 -2.18 -20.99 -7.36
N LEU A 677 -2.66 -19.92 -7.98
CA LEU A 677 -2.65 -19.75 -9.43
C LEU A 677 -1.42 -18.93 -9.83
N HIS A 678 -0.36 -19.61 -10.28
CA HIS A 678 0.88 -18.94 -10.70
C HIS A 678 0.67 -18.08 -11.95
N ILE A 679 1.44 -16.99 -12.12
CA ILE A 679 1.30 -16.04 -13.25
C ILE A 679 1.33 -16.74 -14.62
N SER A 680 2.21 -17.74 -14.76
CA SER A 680 2.33 -18.53 -15.99
C SER A 680 1.12 -19.43 -16.28
N GLU A 681 0.19 -19.57 -15.35
CA GLU A 681 -0.98 -20.44 -15.42
C GLU A 681 -2.29 -19.64 -15.51
N ILE A 682 -2.25 -18.31 -15.46
CA ILE A 682 -3.44 -17.44 -15.51
C ILE A 682 -4.08 -17.42 -16.90
N SER A 683 -3.27 -17.44 -17.96
CA SER A 683 -3.74 -17.33 -19.36
C SER A 683 -2.78 -18.02 -20.32
N ASP A 684 -3.28 -18.39 -21.50
CA ASP A 684 -2.48 -18.85 -22.63
C ASP A 684 -1.65 -17.72 -23.26
N LYS A 685 -2.03 -16.46 -23.03
CA LYS A 685 -1.26 -15.28 -23.42
C LYS A 685 -0.28 -14.87 -22.32
N TYR A 686 0.83 -14.27 -22.72
CA TYR A 686 1.78 -13.68 -21.77
C TYR A 686 1.11 -12.56 -20.96
N ILE A 687 1.24 -12.64 -19.64
CA ILE A 687 0.80 -11.63 -18.68
C ILE A 687 2.04 -11.21 -17.90
N ASP A 688 2.27 -9.89 -17.84
CA ASP A 688 3.35 -9.28 -17.07
C ASP A 688 2.94 -8.96 -15.63
N ASP A 689 1.64 -8.71 -15.38
CA ASP A 689 1.11 -8.40 -14.07
C ASP A 689 -0.26 -9.07 -13.83
N PRO A 690 -0.38 -9.97 -12.84
CA PRO A 690 -1.64 -10.61 -12.48
C PRO A 690 -2.77 -9.63 -12.14
N SER A 691 -2.47 -8.45 -11.58
CA SER A 691 -3.49 -7.46 -11.18
C SER A 691 -4.27 -6.87 -12.36
N LYS A 692 -3.75 -6.98 -13.59
CA LYS A 692 -4.43 -6.52 -14.81
C LYS A 692 -5.59 -7.42 -15.24
N VAL A 693 -5.62 -8.66 -14.75
CA VAL A 693 -6.57 -9.69 -15.18
C VAL A 693 -7.30 -10.36 -14.02
N LEU A 694 -6.77 -10.24 -12.81
CA LEU A 694 -7.34 -10.77 -11.58
C LEU A 694 -7.46 -9.68 -10.53
N SER A 695 -8.58 -9.67 -9.80
CA SER A 695 -8.84 -8.74 -8.70
C SER A 695 -9.34 -9.47 -7.46
N VAL A 696 -9.01 -8.97 -6.27
CA VAL A 696 -9.52 -9.52 -5.00
C VAL A 696 -11.05 -9.51 -4.98
N GLY A 697 -11.65 -10.64 -4.63
CA GLY A 697 -13.11 -10.84 -4.63
C GLY A 697 -13.68 -11.37 -5.94
N GLN A 698 -12.92 -11.37 -7.04
CA GLN A 698 -13.36 -11.91 -8.32
C GLN A 698 -13.60 -13.42 -8.23
N ILE A 699 -14.67 -13.90 -8.86
CA ILE A 699 -14.96 -15.32 -8.98
C ILE A 699 -14.38 -15.81 -10.32
N ILE A 700 -13.56 -16.86 -10.25
CA ILE A 700 -12.92 -17.43 -11.44
C ILE A 700 -13.10 -18.95 -11.48
N LYS A 701 -13.19 -19.48 -12.71
CA LYS A 701 -13.05 -20.91 -12.98
C LYS A 701 -11.58 -21.27 -13.06
N VAL A 702 -11.22 -22.36 -12.41
CA VAL A 702 -9.85 -22.89 -12.33
C VAL A 702 -9.86 -24.40 -12.40
N LYS A 703 -8.72 -24.98 -12.79
CA LYS A 703 -8.48 -26.42 -12.84
C LYS A 703 -7.34 -26.79 -11.91
N ILE A 704 -7.45 -27.92 -11.21
CA ILE A 704 -6.36 -28.44 -10.37
C ILE A 704 -5.19 -28.86 -11.27
N LYS A 705 -4.00 -28.28 -11.04
CA LYS A 705 -2.77 -28.60 -11.76
C LYS A 705 -1.91 -29.61 -11.00
N ASP A 706 -1.75 -29.39 -9.70
CA ASP A 706 -0.91 -30.22 -8.82
C ASP A 706 -1.37 -30.14 -7.36
N VAL A 707 -1.09 -31.18 -6.58
CA VAL A 707 -1.47 -31.29 -5.16
C VAL A 707 -0.29 -31.85 -4.35
N ASP A 708 0.32 -30.99 -3.52
CA ASP A 708 1.34 -31.37 -2.56
C ASP A 708 0.69 -31.55 -1.18
N LYS A 709 0.48 -32.82 -0.80
CA LYS A 709 -0.20 -33.18 0.45
C LYS A 709 0.66 -32.91 1.69
N ASP A 710 1.98 -33.10 1.59
CA ASP A 710 2.90 -32.96 2.72
C ASP A 710 2.99 -31.49 3.17
N ARG A 711 3.00 -30.57 2.21
CA ARG A 711 3.03 -29.11 2.48
C ARG A 711 1.64 -28.47 2.50
N GLY A 712 0.60 -29.23 2.17
CA GLY A 712 -0.79 -28.75 2.09
C GLY A 712 -1.00 -27.66 1.05
N ARG A 713 -0.33 -27.77 -0.11
CA ARG A 713 -0.35 -26.79 -1.21
C ARG A 713 -1.08 -27.36 -2.42
N VAL A 714 -1.86 -26.52 -3.09
CA VAL A 714 -2.56 -26.88 -4.32
C VAL A 714 -2.21 -25.85 -5.39
N GLY A 715 -1.73 -26.34 -6.53
CA GLY A 715 -1.46 -25.55 -7.73
C GLY A 715 -2.68 -25.53 -8.65
N LEU A 716 -3.03 -24.35 -9.15
CA LEU A 716 -4.15 -24.14 -10.08
C LEU A 716 -3.66 -23.75 -11.48
N THR A 717 -4.50 -23.99 -12.48
CA THR A 717 -4.33 -23.46 -13.84
C THR A 717 -5.65 -23.01 -14.44
N ARG A 718 -5.60 -21.98 -15.29
CA ARG A 718 -6.70 -21.45 -16.10
C ARG A 718 -6.40 -21.52 -17.60
N LYS A 719 -5.24 -22.08 -17.98
CA LYS A 719 -4.88 -22.31 -19.38
C LYS A 719 -5.82 -23.30 -20.06
N GLY A 720 -6.11 -23.06 -21.33
CA GLY A 720 -7.01 -23.89 -22.13
C GLY A 720 -8.49 -23.73 -21.76
N GLN A 721 -8.86 -22.76 -20.91
CA GLN A 721 -10.25 -22.43 -20.54
C GLN A 721 -10.77 -21.12 -21.15
N ASN A 722 -9.97 -20.43 -22.00
CA ASN A 722 -10.35 -19.17 -22.66
C ASN A 722 -10.49 -19.31 -24.17
#